data_AF-A0AAE0Q827-F1
#
_entry.id   AF-A0AAE0Q827-F1
#
_cell.length_a   1.000
_cell.length_b   1.000
_cell.length_c   1.000
_cell.angle_alpha   90.00
_cell.angle_beta   90.00
_cell.angle_gamma   90.00
#
_symmetry.space_group_name_H-M   'P 1'
#
loop_
_entity.id
_entity.type
_entity.pdbx_description
1 polymer ?
#
loop_
_entity_poly.entity_id
_entity_poly.type
_entity_poly.pdbx_seq_one_letter_code
_entity_poly.pdbx_strand_id
1 'polypeptide(L)'
;MPSPRHTSSSSKPRTYRMSHHTFSHYPDEQLLHFYRWTSPPGVMKIVSIIIIIMCVAVFVCVASTLAWDYDMDNMGLGGMGMGGMGGMGGMGGMGGMGYYGGSGMYGGSGMGGGSYGYGGGYGGYYMDPTTGKGFIIAIAGITFIAVLIIFILVISRQSTSRSPRFYLASIIICAILALLMLIASIVYLVAVNPMAQGSGSMMYNMMWQLCAQYQNQPQASGLLINQYMYHYCVVEPQEAIAIVLGFLVGVGLIILMVFAIKTRSQMNRYGSHRVLWEEPRSFNDGLSHGVEKWVTDVSGEPETYLNDHNDHVGSSRHYLDHPMDVAKPIYLPCDSDTTSTTIVLKGRGRDYDTGAESADELDDSDYDREFPPILNESERVDYKRQFDRDLLDYKRLQAELDDINQGLADVDRELDGLQEGSPQFLDAMEVYTRLKNLKRSSDYQMKKKRCKQLKAKLALLKKRVNDYDRRPEVLKEDESGSLKASVEDILFEAKRKRVFESHGQVRLGMMRHLYVVIDSSRTMEDQDLKPNRLTSTLKLMEYFVEEYFDQNPISQIGIITTKNKRAEKLTDLAGNPKKHTAALKKAVDSGCVGEPSLYNALSIAMQTLKHMPGHTSREILVIFSSLTTCDPANIYDLIKTLKSLKIRVSVIGLSAEVRVCSVLTRETGGSYNVILDESHFKELLTFHVKPPPASLSSECSLIRMGFPQHVIASASNEDAKPSFSMSHLESSDGGPGLSLGGYYCPQCRAKYTELPVECKVCGLTLVSAPHLARSFHHLFPLEAFQEHPLEEHTGDRFCQACQGELKDKSVFTCPVCASVFCVECDMFIHDTLHCCPCCIQKQGAS
;
A
#
# COMPACT_ATOMS: atom_id res chain seq x y z
N MET A 1 -34.91 -16.68 96.48
CA MET A 1 -34.45 -15.40 95.90
C MET A 1 -32.92 -15.37 95.95
N PRO A 2 -32.19 -14.76 95.00
CA PRO A 2 -32.63 -13.87 93.91
C PRO A 2 -32.15 -14.26 92.48
N SER A 3 -32.59 -13.44 91.51
CA SER A 3 -32.35 -13.35 90.05
C SER A 3 -31.29 -12.23 89.76
N PRO A 4 -31.02 -11.65 88.54
CA PRO A 4 -31.06 -12.08 87.11
C PRO A 4 -29.84 -11.68 86.20
N ARG A 5 -29.83 -12.25 84.97
CA ARG A 5 -29.59 -11.68 83.58
C ARG A 5 -28.21 -11.49 82.89
N HIS A 6 -28.20 -12.03 81.64
CA HIS A 6 -27.55 -11.69 80.34
C HIS A 6 -26.02 -11.77 80.10
N THR A 7 -25.57 -12.66 79.22
CA THR A 7 -25.01 -12.42 77.84
C THR A 7 -24.18 -13.61 77.31
N SER A 8 -24.14 -13.74 75.98
CA SER A 8 -23.67 -14.85 75.12
C SER A 8 -22.19 -14.75 74.71
N SER A 9 -21.45 -15.85 74.86
CA SER A 9 -20.81 -16.74 73.86
C SER A 9 -19.56 -16.24 73.09
N SER A 10 -18.50 -17.04 73.22
CA SER A 10 -17.23 -17.01 72.48
C SER A 10 -16.77 -18.45 72.30
N SER A 11 -16.23 -18.82 71.13
CA SER A 11 -14.86 -19.37 71.00
C SER A 11 -14.62 -20.13 69.69
N LYS A 12 -13.39 -19.94 69.19
CA LYS A 12 -12.73 -20.54 68.02
C LYS A 12 -12.42 -22.03 68.23
N PRO A 13 -11.98 -22.74 67.16
CA PRO A 13 -10.77 -23.57 67.34
C PRO A 13 -9.78 -23.56 66.15
N ARG A 14 -8.62 -24.18 66.41
CA ARG A 14 -7.34 -24.18 65.66
C ARG A 14 -7.04 -25.58 65.05
N THR A 15 -6.60 -25.58 63.79
CA THR A 15 -5.50 -26.36 63.12
C THR A 15 -5.32 -27.89 63.26
N TYR A 16 -5.18 -28.60 62.13
CA TYR A 16 -3.92 -29.24 61.65
C TYR A 16 -3.99 -29.63 60.14
N ARG A 17 -2.81 -29.68 59.49
CA ARG A 17 -2.48 -29.75 58.04
C ARG A 17 -2.86 -31.05 57.28
N MET A 18 -3.13 -30.93 55.97
CA MET A 18 -2.59 -31.85 54.94
C MET A 18 -2.55 -31.24 53.51
N SER A 19 -1.34 -31.33 52.93
CA SER A 19 -0.92 -31.40 51.51
C SER A 19 -1.54 -30.52 50.41
N HIS A 20 -0.63 -29.74 49.80
CA HIS A 20 -0.69 -28.97 48.56
C HIS A 20 -1.25 -29.72 47.35
N HIS A 21 -2.14 -29.05 46.58
CA HIS A 21 -2.12 -29.06 45.12
C HIS A 21 -2.57 -27.69 44.58
N THR A 22 -1.86 -27.25 43.56
CA THR A 22 -1.78 -25.94 42.93
C THR A 22 -3.08 -25.47 42.24
N PHE A 23 -3.39 -24.20 42.44
CA PHE A 23 -4.43 -23.41 41.77
C PHE A 23 -4.24 -23.44 40.23
N SER A 24 -5.27 -23.84 39.48
CA SER A 24 -5.35 -23.64 38.03
C SER A 24 -6.17 -22.39 37.75
N HIS A 25 -5.47 -21.33 37.37
CA HIS A 25 -5.94 -20.08 36.78
C HIS A 25 -6.87 -20.36 35.58
N TYR A 26 -8.11 -19.87 35.60
CA TYR A 26 -8.92 -19.72 34.38
C TYR A 26 -8.91 -18.23 33.99
N PRO A 27 -8.33 -17.85 32.84
CA PRO A 27 -8.29 -16.47 32.39
C PRO A 27 -9.53 -16.15 31.53
N ASP A 28 -10.14 -15.02 31.85
CA ASP A 28 -10.83 -14.02 31.00
C ASP A 28 -11.68 -14.45 29.81
N GLU A 29 -12.89 -13.87 29.76
CA GLU A 29 -13.82 -13.82 28.64
C GLU A 29 -13.26 -13.00 27.44
N GLN A 30 -12.21 -13.48 26.79
CA GLN A 30 -11.61 -12.81 25.63
C GLN A 30 -12.20 -13.29 24.30
N LEU A 31 -12.83 -12.36 23.56
CA LEU A 31 -13.15 -12.55 22.14
C LEU A 31 -11.84 -12.62 21.32
N LEU A 32 -11.70 -13.62 20.45
CA LEU A 32 -10.48 -13.80 19.66
C LEU A 32 -10.53 -12.93 18.40
N HIS A 33 -9.73 -11.86 18.39
CA HIS A 33 -9.58 -10.93 17.27
C HIS A 33 -8.53 -11.44 16.27
N PHE A 34 -8.94 -12.19 15.25
CA PHE A 34 -8.06 -12.77 14.23
C PHE A 34 -7.75 -11.82 13.05
N TYR A 35 -8.34 -10.64 13.04
CA TYR A 35 -8.03 -9.59 12.05
C TYR A 35 -6.73 -8.83 12.37
N ARG A 36 -6.31 -8.76 13.64
CA ARG A 36 -5.12 -7.99 14.07
C ARG A 36 -3.84 -8.69 13.62
N TRP A 37 -2.85 -7.93 13.14
CA TRP A 37 -1.56 -8.48 12.67
C TRP A 37 -0.75 -9.18 13.77
N THR A 38 -0.99 -8.85 15.04
CA THR A 38 -0.38 -9.50 16.21
C THR A 38 -1.09 -10.80 16.64
N SER A 39 -2.20 -11.15 16.00
CA SER A 39 -2.93 -12.39 16.28
C SER A 39 -2.22 -13.61 15.68
N PRO A 40 -2.45 -14.83 16.20
CA PRO A 40 -1.83 -16.06 15.68
C PRO A 40 -1.94 -16.25 14.14
N PRO A 41 -3.08 -16.03 13.47
CA PRO A 41 -3.15 -16.07 12.01
C PRO A 41 -2.49 -14.86 11.32
N GLY A 42 -2.40 -13.70 11.99
CA GLY A 42 -1.63 -12.54 11.53
C GLY A 42 -0.13 -12.83 11.50
N VAL A 43 0.40 -13.43 12.57
CA VAL A 43 1.81 -13.85 12.68
C VAL A 43 2.13 -14.92 11.62
N MET A 44 1.21 -15.85 11.33
CA MET A 44 1.40 -16.81 10.24
C MET A 44 1.59 -16.12 8.87
N LYS A 45 0.92 -15.00 8.59
CA LYS A 45 1.13 -14.24 7.33
C LYS A 45 2.53 -13.68 7.24
N ILE A 46 3.02 -13.11 8.34
CA ILE A 46 4.36 -12.50 8.42
C ILE A 46 5.43 -13.57 8.24
N VAL A 47 5.31 -14.69 8.96
CA VAL A 47 6.27 -15.81 8.88
C VAL A 47 6.27 -16.42 7.48
N SER A 48 5.12 -16.58 6.82
CA SER A 48 5.07 -17.08 5.44
C SER A 48 5.80 -16.15 4.45
N ILE A 49 5.69 -14.83 4.59
CA ILE A 49 6.42 -13.88 3.73
C ILE A 49 7.94 -14.03 3.94
N ILE A 50 8.39 -14.14 5.19
CA ILE A 50 9.81 -14.33 5.51
C ILE A 50 10.32 -15.61 4.86
N ILE A 51 9.61 -16.73 4.98
CA ILE A 51 10.01 -18.01 4.37
C ILE A 51 10.09 -17.91 2.84
N ILE A 52 9.14 -17.22 2.20
CA ILE A 52 9.14 -17.00 0.73
C ILE A 52 10.40 -16.25 0.30
N ILE A 53 10.75 -15.17 1.00
CA ILE A 53 11.95 -14.37 0.71
C ILE A 53 13.21 -15.24 0.89
N MET A 54 13.28 -16.01 1.97
CA MET A 54 14.44 -16.89 2.23
C MET A 54 14.56 -18.02 1.19
N CYS A 55 13.45 -18.59 0.68
CA CYS A 55 13.50 -19.59 -0.39
C CYS A 55 14.05 -19.01 -1.70
N VAL A 56 13.66 -17.77 -2.05
CA VAL A 56 14.20 -17.07 -3.23
C VAL A 56 15.69 -16.78 -3.03
N ALA A 57 16.11 -16.36 -1.83
CA ALA A 57 17.51 -16.13 -1.54
C ALA A 57 18.36 -17.40 -1.64
N VAL A 58 17.88 -18.55 -1.14
CA VAL A 58 18.52 -19.87 -1.34
C VAL A 58 18.64 -20.19 -2.83
N PHE A 59 17.57 -20.00 -3.61
CA PHE A 59 17.59 -20.26 -5.05
C PHE A 59 18.65 -19.41 -5.77
N VAL A 60 18.72 -18.11 -5.48
CA VAL A 60 19.70 -17.20 -6.11
C VAL A 60 21.13 -17.56 -5.71
N CYS A 61 21.39 -17.85 -4.43
CA CYS A 61 22.73 -18.18 -3.94
C CYS A 61 23.24 -19.52 -4.49
N VAL A 62 22.37 -20.52 -4.65
CA VAL A 62 22.80 -21.81 -5.24
C VAL A 62 22.92 -21.69 -6.76
N ALA A 63 21.99 -20.97 -7.42
CA ALA A 63 22.03 -20.79 -8.88
C ALA A 63 23.25 -19.99 -9.37
N SER A 64 23.74 -19.02 -8.60
CA SER A 64 24.97 -18.29 -8.95
C SER A 64 26.21 -19.20 -8.95
N THR A 65 26.21 -20.24 -8.11
CA THR A 65 27.31 -21.21 -8.01
C THR A 65 27.22 -22.37 -9.00
N LEU A 66 26.11 -22.52 -9.74
CA LEU A 66 25.95 -23.55 -10.78
C LEU A 66 26.74 -23.24 -12.05
N ALA A 67 27.04 -21.97 -12.32
CA ALA A 67 27.78 -21.57 -13.52
C ALA A 67 29.18 -22.24 -13.59
N TRP A 68 29.80 -22.47 -12.44
CA TRP A 68 31.10 -23.13 -12.33
C TRP A 68 31.04 -24.66 -12.55
N ASP A 69 29.86 -25.27 -12.36
CA ASP A 69 29.66 -26.70 -12.56
C ASP A 69 29.37 -27.05 -14.04
N TYR A 70 28.82 -26.12 -14.83
CA TYR A 70 28.55 -26.34 -16.26
C TYR A 70 29.81 -26.32 -17.15
N ASP A 71 30.85 -25.59 -16.75
CA ASP A 71 32.14 -25.59 -17.47
C ASP A 71 32.85 -26.97 -17.39
N MET A 72 32.46 -27.83 -16.45
CA MET A 72 32.97 -29.20 -16.28
C MET A 72 32.56 -30.12 -17.45
N ASP A 73 31.30 -30.05 -17.91
CA ASP A 73 30.81 -30.86 -19.03
C ASP A 73 31.31 -30.34 -20.39
N ASN A 74 31.46 -29.02 -20.52
CA ASN A 74 31.93 -28.39 -21.76
C ASN A 74 33.46 -28.47 -21.95
N MET A 75 34.22 -28.76 -20.88
CA MET A 75 35.68 -28.99 -20.92
C MET A 75 36.08 -30.47 -21.06
N GLY A 76 35.19 -31.37 -21.50
CA GLY A 76 35.56 -32.67 -22.07
C GLY A 76 36.46 -33.57 -21.21
N LEU A 77 36.43 -33.42 -19.88
CA LEU A 77 37.30 -34.16 -18.95
C LEU A 77 36.55 -35.25 -18.17
N GLY A 78 35.36 -35.66 -18.64
CA GLY A 78 34.58 -36.79 -18.11
C GLY A 78 35.10 -38.18 -18.50
N GLY A 79 36.38 -38.32 -18.85
CA GLY A 79 36.91 -39.51 -19.52
C GLY A 79 38.34 -39.88 -19.17
N MET A 80 38.82 -39.65 -17.93
CA MET A 80 40.02 -40.33 -17.43
C MET A 80 39.84 -40.73 -15.98
N GLY A 81 39.21 -41.89 -15.80
CA GLY A 81 39.37 -42.68 -14.60
C GLY A 81 40.84 -43.12 -14.47
N MET A 82 41.33 -43.03 -13.23
CA MET A 82 42.51 -43.74 -12.72
C MET A 82 42.62 -45.15 -13.30
N GLY A 83 43.58 -45.36 -14.21
CA GLY A 83 43.93 -46.68 -14.71
C GLY A 83 45.21 -46.63 -15.54
N GLY A 84 46.28 -47.25 -15.04
CA GLY A 84 47.38 -47.69 -15.89
C GLY A 84 48.71 -46.95 -15.71
N MET A 85 49.49 -47.41 -14.75
CA MET A 85 50.94 -47.25 -14.71
C MET A 85 51.58 -48.09 -15.84
N GLY A 86 52.39 -47.48 -16.72
CA GLY A 86 53.35 -48.21 -17.58
C GLY A 86 53.67 -47.60 -18.96
N GLY A 87 54.96 -47.34 -19.24
CA GLY A 87 55.54 -47.53 -20.59
C GLY A 87 55.96 -46.31 -21.43
N MET A 88 57.14 -45.74 -21.13
CA MET A 88 58.26 -45.43 -22.04
C MET A 88 58.03 -45.22 -23.57
N GLY A 89 58.35 -44.02 -24.08
CA GLY A 89 59.07 -43.82 -25.37
C GLY A 89 58.32 -43.22 -26.58
N GLY A 90 58.94 -42.23 -27.26
CA GLY A 90 58.91 -42.14 -28.74
C GLY A 90 58.13 -40.99 -29.44
N MET A 91 58.82 -39.86 -29.67
CA MET A 91 59.03 -39.15 -30.96
C MET A 91 57.98 -39.22 -32.11
N GLY A 92 57.46 -38.04 -32.54
CA GLY A 92 57.31 -37.67 -33.96
C GLY A 92 55.90 -37.58 -34.59
N GLY A 93 55.67 -36.53 -35.40
CA GLY A 93 55.01 -36.67 -36.72
C GLY A 93 53.57 -36.16 -36.92
N MET A 94 53.43 -34.90 -37.34
CA MET A 94 52.80 -34.40 -38.59
C MET A 94 51.58 -35.13 -39.22
N GLY A 95 50.49 -34.37 -39.43
CA GLY A 95 49.68 -34.39 -40.67
C GLY A 95 48.31 -35.08 -40.61
N GLY A 96 47.31 -34.50 -41.29
CA GLY A 96 46.18 -35.29 -41.80
C GLY A 96 44.80 -34.61 -41.82
N MET A 97 44.44 -34.09 -42.99
CA MET A 97 43.15 -33.54 -43.44
C MET A 97 42.04 -34.61 -43.59
N GLY A 98 40.76 -34.19 -43.59
CA GLY A 98 39.65 -34.82 -44.33
C GLY A 98 38.42 -35.18 -43.46
N TYR A 99 37.19 -34.66 -43.64
CA TYR A 99 36.23 -34.53 -44.76
C TYR A 99 34.98 -35.43 -44.54
N TYR A 100 33.79 -34.90 -44.93
CA TYR A 100 32.45 -35.52 -45.03
C TYR A 100 31.68 -35.79 -43.71
N GLY A 101 30.38 -35.50 -43.57
CA GLY A 101 29.35 -35.00 -44.49
C GLY A 101 27.94 -35.42 -44.02
N GLY A 102 26.91 -34.65 -44.40
CA GLY A 102 25.48 -35.06 -44.45
C GLY A 102 24.66 -34.81 -43.17
N SER A 103 23.75 -33.84 -43.07
CA SER A 103 22.48 -33.57 -43.78
C SER A 103 21.26 -34.37 -43.28
N GLY A 104 20.39 -33.65 -42.54
CA GLY A 104 18.91 -33.72 -42.62
C GLY A 104 18.18 -34.85 -41.89
N MET A 105 17.21 -34.51 -41.02
CA MET A 105 15.77 -34.54 -41.35
C MET A 105 14.88 -34.14 -40.14
N TYR A 106 13.73 -33.56 -40.50
CA TYR A 106 12.57 -33.10 -39.73
C TYR A 106 12.00 -34.03 -38.64
N GLY A 107 11.54 -33.41 -37.55
CA GLY A 107 10.13 -33.46 -37.12
C GLY A 107 9.70 -34.51 -36.09
N GLY A 108 8.99 -34.05 -35.05
CA GLY A 108 7.89 -34.82 -34.46
C GLY A 108 8.00 -35.19 -32.99
N SER A 109 7.34 -34.36 -32.17
CA SER A 109 6.66 -34.68 -30.90
C SER A 109 6.44 -36.15 -30.53
N GLY A 110 6.79 -36.52 -29.29
CA GLY A 110 6.31 -37.74 -28.64
C GLY A 110 6.76 -37.83 -27.18
N MET A 111 5.80 -37.91 -26.26
CA MET A 111 5.99 -38.15 -24.83
C MET A 111 6.78 -39.45 -24.57
N GLY A 112 7.63 -39.43 -23.54
CA GLY A 112 8.27 -40.63 -22.99
C GLY A 112 8.54 -40.45 -21.50
N GLY A 113 7.70 -41.05 -20.68
CA GLY A 113 7.89 -41.17 -19.24
C GLY A 113 9.13 -42.00 -18.89
N GLY A 114 9.62 -41.79 -17.67
CA GLY A 114 10.86 -42.39 -17.19
C GLY A 114 10.88 -43.91 -17.19
N SER A 115 12.09 -44.45 -17.35
CA SER A 115 12.46 -45.77 -16.85
C SER A 115 13.92 -45.76 -16.42
N TYR A 116 14.11 -45.95 -15.12
CA TYR A 116 15.18 -46.67 -14.45
C TYR A 116 16.33 -47.20 -15.33
N GLY A 117 17.47 -46.51 -15.24
CA GLY A 117 18.79 -47.04 -15.62
C GLY A 117 19.57 -47.40 -14.36
N TYR A 118 19.35 -48.61 -13.85
CA TYR A 118 20.21 -49.25 -12.86
C TYR A 118 21.54 -49.62 -13.56
N GLY A 119 22.51 -48.70 -13.51
CA GLY A 119 23.88 -48.90 -14.01
C GLY A 119 24.85 -48.99 -12.85
N GLY A 120 24.97 -50.19 -12.25
CA GLY A 120 25.96 -50.48 -11.23
C GLY A 120 27.38 -50.35 -11.79
N GLY A 121 28.07 -49.30 -11.37
CA GLY A 121 29.51 -49.14 -11.47
C GLY A 121 30.06 -48.86 -10.07
N TYR A 122 30.96 -49.71 -9.59
CA TYR A 122 31.67 -49.58 -8.32
C TYR A 122 32.37 -48.20 -8.21
N GLY A 123 31.71 -47.24 -7.56
CA GLY A 123 32.26 -45.90 -7.26
C GLY A 123 31.39 -45.07 -6.30
N GLY A 124 30.37 -45.67 -5.69
CA GLY A 124 29.27 -44.99 -5.00
C GLY A 124 29.50 -44.69 -3.52
N TYR A 125 30.56 -43.95 -3.17
CA TYR A 125 30.73 -43.44 -1.80
C TYR A 125 30.84 -41.91 -1.69
N TYR A 126 30.81 -41.18 -2.81
CA TYR A 126 30.92 -39.71 -2.83
C TYR A 126 29.74 -39.11 -3.58
N MET A 127 29.11 -38.11 -2.97
CA MET A 127 27.98 -37.39 -3.57
C MET A 127 28.52 -36.35 -4.55
N ASP A 128 28.04 -36.40 -5.79
CA ASP A 128 28.37 -35.41 -6.81
C ASP A 128 27.79 -34.04 -6.42
N PRO A 129 28.60 -32.96 -6.31
CA PRO A 129 28.14 -31.62 -5.92
C PRO A 129 27.00 -31.09 -6.78
N THR A 130 26.94 -31.46 -8.07
CA THR A 130 25.87 -31.05 -8.99
C THR A 130 24.50 -31.60 -8.55
N THR A 131 24.47 -32.87 -8.12
CA THR A 131 23.25 -33.54 -7.64
C THR A 131 22.79 -32.97 -6.30
N GLY A 132 23.73 -32.60 -5.42
CA GLY A 132 23.43 -31.93 -4.14
C GLY A 132 22.84 -30.53 -4.31
N LYS A 133 23.42 -29.73 -5.23
CA LYS A 133 22.90 -28.40 -5.61
C LYS A 133 21.51 -28.48 -6.25
N GLY A 134 21.30 -29.43 -7.16
CA GLY A 134 20.00 -29.67 -7.77
C GLY A 134 18.92 -30.10 -6.76
N PHE A 135 19.30 -30.92 -5.77
CA PHE A 135 18.38 -31.39 -4.72
C PHE A 135 17.87 -30.25 -3.83
N ILE A 136 18.76 -29.37 -3.33
CA ILE A 136 18.32 -28.25 -2.49
C ILE A 136 17.48 -27.22 -3.27
N ILE A 137 17.78 -26.98 -4.55
CA ILE A 137 16.98 -26.11 -5.43
C ILE A 137 15.57 -26.68 -5.61
N ALA A 138 15.44 -27.98 -5.87
CA ALA A 138 14.15 -28.63 -6.06
C ALA A 138 13.28 -28.56 -4.79
N ILE A 139 13.85 -28.87 -3.62
CA ILE A 139 13.10 -28.80 -2.36
C ILE A 139 12.76 -27.35 -2.01
N ALA A 140 13.67 -26.38 -2.21
CA ALA A 140 13.39 -24.96 -2.00
C ALA A 140 12.27 -24.42 -2.93
N GLY A 141 12.20 -24.91 -4.17
CA GLY A 141 11.10 -24.60 -5.09
C GLY A 141 9.76 -25.18 -4.64
N ILE A 142 9.75 -26.43 -4.17
CA ILE A 142 8.54 -27.06 -3.62
C ILE A 142 8.07 -26.33 -2.34
N THR A 143 8.98 -25.96 -1.44
CA THR A 143 8.63 -25.18 -0.25
C THR A 143 8.12 -23.80 -0.58
N PHE A 144 8.70 -23.13 -1.58
CA PHE A 144 8.21 -21.84 -2.06
C PHE A 144 6.76 -21.94 -2.54
N ILE A 145 6.45 -22.91 -3.40
CA ILE A 145 5.10 -23.09 -3.95
C ILE A 145 4.10 -23.44 -2.83
N ALA A 146 4.46 -24.36 -1.93
CA ALA A 146 3.57 -24.77 -0.85
C ALA A 146 3.27 -23.64 0.14
N VAL A 147 4.29 -22.86 0.55
CA VAL A 147 4.12 -21.71 1.44
C VAL A 147 3.37 -20.58 0.74
N LEU A 148 3.59 -20.36 -0.56
CA LEU A 148 2.82 -19.40 -1.36
C LEU A 148 1.34 -19.77 -1.42
N ILE A 149 1.00 -21.05 -1.61
CA ILE A 149 -0.38 -21.54 -1.57
C ILE A 149 -1.00 -21.29 -0.18
N ILE A 150 -0.28 -21.62 0.90
CA ILE A 150 -0.75 -21.37 2.27
C ILE A 150 -0.97 -19.87 2.50
N PHE A 151 -0.05 -19.02 2.05
CA PHE A 151 -0.14 -17.57 2.16
C PHE A 151 -1.34 -17.00 1.40
N ILE A 152 -1.54 -17.40 0.14
CA ILE A 152 -2.67 -16.99 -0.67
C ILE A 152 -3.98 -17.44 0.00
N LEU A 153 -4.07 -18.66 0.51
CA LEU A 153 -5.28 -19.15 1.18
C LEU A 153 -5.58 -18.43 2.50
N VAL A 154 -4.53 -18.02 3.25
CA VAL A 154 -4.68 -17.23 4.49
C VAL A 154 -5.07 -15.77 4.19
N ILE A 155 -4.67 -15.21 3.03
CA ILE A 155 -5.01 -13.84 2.61
C ILE A 155 -6.33 -13.76 1.85
N SER A 156 -6.68 -14.79 1.08
CA SER A 156 -7.82 -14.78 0.16
C SER A 156 -9.17 -14.70 0.89
N ARG A 157 -9.20 -14.78 2.23
CA ARG A 157 -10.40 -14.67 3.09
C ARG A 157 -11.55 -15.61 2.68
N GLN A 158 -11.27 -16.65 1.88
CA GLN A 158 -12.26 -17.64 1.47
C GLN A 158 -12.76 -18.42 2.68
N SER A 159 -14.01 -18.89 2.61
CA SER A 159 -14.70 -19.65 3.67
C SER A 159 -13.91 -20.88 4.16
N THR A 160 -13.01 -21.40 3.33
CA THR A 160 -12.08 -22.50 3.63
C THR A 160 -11.10 -22.17 4.77
N SER A 161 -10.62 -20.92 4.86
CA SER A 161 -9.66 -20.46 5.88
C SER A 161 -10.23 -20.37 7.30
N ARG A 162 -11.57 -20.32 7.40
CA ARG A 162 -12.32 -20.31 8.67
C ARG A 162 -12.55 -21.72 9.23
N SER A 163 -12.11 -22.76 8.51
CA SER A 163 -12.31 -24.16 8.92
C SER A 163 -11.10 -24.71 9.70
N PRO A 164 -11.31 -25.53 10.76
CA PRO A 164 -10.20 -26.21 11.46
C PRO A 164 -9.47 -27.23 10.59
N ARG A 165 -10.10 -27.70 9.51
CA ARG A 165 -9.53 -28.66 8.55
C ARG A 165 -8.39 -28.05 7.74
N PHE A 166 -8.50 -26.77 7.39
CA PHE A 166 -7.43 -26.04 6.70
C PHE A 166 -6.12 -26.01 7.52
N TYR A 167 -6.23 -25.68 8.81
CA TYR A 167 -5.06 -25.68 9.71
C TYR A 167 -4.52 -27.09 9.96
N LEU A 168 -5.33 -28.15 9.84
CA LEU A 168 -4.82 -29.55 9.86
C LEU A 168 -3.87 -29.80 8.68
N ALA A 169 -4.33 -29.45 7.47
CA ALA A 169 -3.59 -29.68 6.26
C ALA A 169 -2.29 -28.86 6.26
N SER A 170 -2.35 -27.61 6.72
CA SER A 170 -1.16 -26.75 6.86
C SER A 170 -0.14 -27.34 7.85
N ILE A 171 -0.56 -27.93 8.97
CA ILE A 171 0.35 -28.60 9.92
C ILE A 171 1.07 -29.78 9.27
N ILE A 172 0.32 -30.66 8.59
CA ILE A 172 0.88 -31.86 7.95
C ILE A 172 1.89 -31.47 6.86
N ILE A 173 1.52 -30.52 6.00
CA ILE A 173 2.38 -30.04 4.91
C ILE A 173 3.66 -29.41 5.48
N CYS A 174 3.56 -28.55 6.50
CA CYS A 174 4.73 -27.89 7.07
C CYS A 174 5.66 -28.87 7.80
N ALA A 175 5.12 -29.91 8.45
CA ALA A 175 5.93 -30.95 9.08
C ALA A 175 6.76 -31.74 8.06
N ILE A 176 6.16 -32.13 6.93
CA ILE A 176 6.84 -32.85 5.86
C ILE A 176 7.91 -31.96 5.22
N LEU A 177 7.57 -30.71 4.89
CA LEU A 177 8.50 -29.78 4.25
C LEU A 177 9.65 -29.37 5.17
N ALA A 178 9.41 -29.21 6.47
CA ALA A 178 10.48 -28.90 7.43
C ALA A 178 11.51 -30.04 7.51
N LEU A 179 11.04 -31.30 7.55
CA LEU A 179 11.91 -32.47 7.52
C LEU A 179 12.72 -32.54 6.21
N LEU A 180 12.04 -32.37 5.07
CA LEU A 180 12.69 -32.41 3.75
C LEU A 180 13.71 -31.28 3.58
N MET A 181 13.41 -30.06 4.04
CA MET A 181 14.35 -28.93 3.99
C MET A 181 15.58 -29.14 4.89
N LEU A 182 15.40 -29.75 6.07
CA LEU A 182 16.50 -30.06 6.96
C LEU A 182 17.42 -31.11 6.32
N ILE A 183 16.84 -32.19 5.77
CA ILE A 183 17.59 -33.22 5.04
C ILE A 183 18.31 -32.62 3.84
N ALA A 184 17.64 -31.78 3.04
CA ALA A 184 18.24 -31.11 1.89
C ALA A 184 19.40 -30.19 2.28
N SER A 185 19.28 -29.45 3.38
CA SER A 185 20.35 -28.58 3.89
C SER A 185 21.57 -29.38 4.37
N ILE A 186 21.36 -30.53 5.02
CA ILE A 186 22.45 -31.43 5.42
C ILE A 186 23.13 -32.03 4.18
N VAL A 187 22.35 -32.53 3.22
CA VAL A 187 22.89 -33.11 1.97
C VAL A 187 23.68 -32.06 1.20
N TYR A 188 23.20 -30.82 1.13
CA TYR A 188 23.89 -29.72 0.49
C TYR A 188 25.20 -29.34 1.20
N LEU A 189 25.20 -29.29 2.54
CA LEU A 189 26.42 -29.06 3.33
C LEU A 189 27.48 -30.13 3.05
N VAL A 190 27.07 -31.40 3.00
CA VAL A 190 27.96 -32.52 2.68
C VAL A 190 28.38 -32.49 1.20
N ALA A 191 27.54 -32.01 0.29
CA ALA A 191 27.87 -31.90 -1.13
C ALA A 191 28.91 -30.80 -1.42
N VAL A 192 28.82 -29.66 -0.72
CA VAL A 192 29.68 -28.49 -0.94
C VAL A 192 31.00 -28.57 -0.17
N ASN A 193 31.05 -29.32 0.94
CA ASN A 193 32.27 -29.49 1.72
C ASN A 193 32.86 -30.90 1.57
N PRO A 194 33.87 -31.12 0.71
CA PRO A 194 34.48 -32.43 0.51
C PRO A 194 35.11 -32.99 1.79
N MET A 195 35.58 -32.14 2.70
CA MET A 195 36.13 -32.58 3.99
C MET A 195 35.06 -33.17 4.91
N ALA A 196 33.79 -32.75 4.75
CA ALA A 196 32.64 -33.35 5.43
C ALA A 196 32.25 -34.71 4.81
N GLN A 197 32.49 -34.94 3.51
CA GLN A 197 32.29 -36.25 2.88
C GLN A 197 33.36 -37.27 3.30
N GLY A 198 34.60 -36.81 3.46
CA GLY A 198 35.75 -37.66 3.77
C GLY A 198 35.95 -37.95 5.27
N SER A 199 35.24 -37.28 6.18
CA SER A 199 35.45 -37.43 7.62
C SER A 199 35.16 -38.88 8.07
N GLY A 200 36.22 -39.65 8.34
CA GLY A 200 36.15 -41.06 8.71
C GLY A 200 36.63 -42.07 7.66
N SER A 201 37.02 -41.63 6.44
CA SER A 201 37.57 -42.50 5.40
C SER A 201 39.10 -42.37 5.28
N MET A 202 39.76 -43.41 4.73
CA MET A 202 41.22 -43.38 4.49
C MET A 202 41.65 -42.28 3.49
N MET A 203 40.70 -41.74 2.71
CA MET A 203 40.94 -40.66 1.74
C MET A 203 40.92 -39.26 2.36
N TYR A 204 40.53 -39.11 3.64
CA TYR A 204 40.51 -37.81 4.34
C TYR A 204 41.87 -37.11 4.31
N ASN A 205 42.94 -37.84 4.62
CA ASN A 205 44.31 -37.28 4.65
C ASN A 205 44.79 -36.86 3.25
N MET A 206 44.38 -37.59 2.21
CA MET A 206 44.72 -37.26 0.82
C MET A 206 43.97 -36.01 0.33
N MET A 207 42.69 -35.89 0.67
CA MET A 207 41.85 -34.74 0.30
C MET A 207 42.24 -33.48 1.10
N TRP A 208 42.60 -33.65 2.38
CA TRP A 208 43.16 -32.58 3.21
C TRP A 208 44.48 -32.04 2.64
N GLN A 209 45.40 -32.91 2.20
CA GLN A 209 46.67 -32.47 1.59
C GLN A 209 46.46 -31.68 0.29
N LEU A 210 45.46 -32.05 -0.52
CA LEU A 210 45.10 -31.34 -1.76
C LEU A 210 44.47 -29.96 -1.47
N CYS A 211 43.60 -29.87 -0.45
CA CYS A 211 42.92 -28.61 -0.11
C CYS A 211 43.73 -27.69 0.82
N ALA A 212 44.71 -28.22 1.57
CA ALA A 212 45.54 -27.44 2.51
C ALA A 212 46.39 -26.35 1.81
N GLN A 213 46.71 -26.53 0.53
CA GLN A 213 47.43 -25.54 -0.27
C GLN A 213 46.57 -24.29 -0.56
N TYR A 214 45.23 -24.42 -0.58
CA TYR A 214 44.30 -23.34 -0.90
C TYR A 214 43.73 -22.63 0.33
N GLN A 215 43.75 -23.27 1.51
CA GLN A 215 43.21 -22.69 2.76
C GLN A 215 44.19 -21.77 3.53
N ASN A 216 45.50 -21.92 3.35
CA ASN A 216 46.53 -21.28 4.20
C ASN A 216 47.33 -20.14 3.54
N GLN A 217 47.02 -19.71 2.31
CA GLN A 217 47.76 -18.65 1.61
C GLN A 217 46.84 -17.50 1.16
N PRO A 218 47.01 -16.25 1.64
CA PRO A 218 46.25 -15.10 1.15
C PRO A 218 46.65 -14.65 -0.27
N GLN A 219 47.77 -15.13 -0.80
CA GLN A 219 48.29 -14.78 -2.13
C GLN A 219 49.11 -15.95 -2.69
N ALA A 220 48.49 -16.83 -3.46
CA ALA A 220 49.23 -17.76 -4.32
C ALA A 220 49.38 -17.12 -5.71
N SER A 221 50.48 -16.40 -5.90
CA SER A 221 50.98 -16.02 -7.23
C SER A 221 51.59 -17.26 -7.89
N GLY A 222 50.83 -17.94 -8.74
CA GLY A 222 51.29 -19.08 -9.55
C GLY A 222 50.39 -19.26 -10.76
N LEU A 223 51.00 -19.19 -11.95
CA LEU A 223 50.38 -18.95 -13.27
C LEU A 223 49.38 -20.00 -13.80
N LEU A 224 48.88 -20.93 -12.98
CA LEU A 224 47.81 -21.88 -13.31
C LEU A 224 47.24 -22.45 -11.99
N ILE A 225 46.54 -21.61 -11.21
CA ILE A 225 45.64 -22.13 -10.19
C ILE A 225 44.44 -22.70 -10.92
N ASN A 226 44.22 -24.00 -10.75
CA ASN A 226 43.05 -24.67 -11.31
C ASN A 226 41.82 -24.12 -10.57
N GLN A 227 41.12 -23.16 -11.19
CA GLN A 227 40.00 -22.42 -10.60
C GLN A 227 38.90 -23.35 -10.06
N TYR A 228 38.74 -24.52 -10.71
CA TYR A 228 37.90 -25.61 -10.25
C TYR A 228 38.30 -26.16 -8.87
N MET A 229 39.59 -26.43 -8.65
CA MET A 229 40.07 -27.03 -7.40
C MET A 229 39.99 -26.04 -6.23
N TYR A 230 40.12 -24.74 -6.51
CA TYR A 230 39.87 -23.69 -5.53
C TYR A 230 38.40 -23.64 -5.10
N HIS A 231 37.46 -23.66 -6.06
CA HIS A 231 36.02 -23.68 -5.79
C HIS A 231 35.54 -24.99 -5.13
N TYR A 232 36.25 -26.11 -5.33
CA TYR A 232 35.96 -27.39 -4.68
C TYR A 232 36.44 -27.45 -3.22
N CYS A 233 37.57 -26.82 -2.90
CA CYS A 233 38.21 -26.91 -1.57
C CYS A 233 37.83 -25.77 -0.60
N VAL A 234 37.34 -24.63 -1.10
CA VAL A 234 36.98 -23.47 -0.31
C VAL A 234 35.48 -23.21 -0.46
N VAL A 235 34.73 -23.28 0.64
CA VAL A 235 33.29 -22.96 0.65
C VAL A 235 33.15 -21.46 0.36
N GLU A 236 32.51 -21.12 -0.75
CA GLU A 236 32.27 -19.73 -1.09
C GLU A 236 31.31 -19.06 -0.09
N PRO A 237 31.43 -17.73 0.12
CA PRO A 237 30.51 -17.02 1.01
C PRO A 237 29.05 -17.18 0.57
N GLN A 238 28.79 -17.34 -0.73
CA GLN A 238 27.44 -17.55 -1.28
C GLN A 238 26.86 -18.92 -0.87
N GLU A 239 27.67 -19.98 -0.90
CA GLU A 239 27.25 -21.32 -0.49
C GLU A 239 27.08 -21.41 1.03
N ALA A 240 27.94 -20.75 1.80
CA ALA A 240 27.81 -20.63 3.25
C ALA A 240 26.51 -19.91 3.66
N ILE A 241 26.16 -18.83 2.95
CA ILE A 241 24.89 -18.12 3.15
C ILE A 241 23.72 -19.03 2.80
N ALA A 242 23.78 -19.78 1.69
CA ALA A 242 22.73 -20.72 1.31
C ALA A 242 22.50 -21.82 2.36
N ILE A 243 23.56 -22.35 3.00
CA ILE A 243 23.45 -23.32 4.09
C ILE A 243 22.70 -22.72 5.29
N VAL A 244 23.11 -21.53 5.75
CA VAL A 244 22.48 -20.85 6.89
C VAL A 244 21.01 -20.56 6.59
N LEU A 245 20.72 -20.06 5.39
CA LEU A 245 19.36 -19.79 4.94
C LEU A 245 18.50 -21.05 4.86
N GLY A 246 19.05 -22.18 4.41
CA GLY A 246 18.36 -23.49 4.39
C GLY A 246 17.91 -23.94 5.79
N PHE A 247 18.79 -23.83 6.79
CA PHE A 247 18.43 -24.12 8.18
C PHE A 247 17.40 -23.13 8.75
N LEU A 248 17.52 -21.84 8.43
CA LEU A 248 16.55 -20.82 8.84
C LEU A 248 15.17 -21.04 8.23
N VAL A 249 15.09 -21.51 6.97
CA VAL A 249 13.82 -21.93 6.34
C VAL A 249 13.21 -23.11 7.10
N GLY A 250 14.01 -24.10 7.48
CA GLY A 250 13.56 -25.21 8.33
C GLY A 250 12.98 -24.74 9.67
N VAL A 251 13.67 -23.83 10.35
CA VAL A 251 13.19 -23.21 11.60
C VAL A 251 11.91 -22.40 11.38
N GLY A 252 11.84 -21.63 10.30
CA GLY A 252 10.65 -20.87 9.92
C GLY A 252 9.42 -21.76 9.71
N LEU A 253 9.58 -22.91 9.04
CA LEU A 253 8.51 -23.90 8.85
C LEU A 253 8.04 -24.52 10.17
N ILE A 254 8.95 -24.75 11.13
CA ILE A 254 8.61 -25.22 12.48
C ILE A 254 7.81 -24.15 13.24
N ILE A 255 8.21 -22.88 13.16
CA ILE A 255 7.49 -21.77 13.80
C ILE A 255 6.07 -21.66 13.20
N LEU A 256 5.95 -21.73 11.87
CA LEU A 256 4.65 -21.71 11.18
C LEU A 256 3.76 -22.88 11.63
N MET A 257 4.32 -24.08 11.77
CA MET A 257 3.63 -25.25 12.31
C MET A 257 3.11 -25.02 13.74
N VAL A 258 3.93 -24.45 14.64
CA VAL A 258 3.52 -24.14 16.03
C VAL A 258 2.36 -23.15 16.08
N PHE A 259 2.41 -22.09 15.26
CA PHE A 259 1.32 -21.11 15.19
C PHE A 259 0.06 -21.69 14.54
N ALA A 260 0.18 -22.60 13.58
CA ALA A 260 -0.94 -23.33 13.01
C ALA A 260 -1.61 -24.25 14.06
N ILE A 261 -0.82 -24.94 14.89
CA ILE A 261 -1.32 -25.73 16.04
C ILE A 261 -2.02 -24.83 17.05
N LYS A 262 -1.43 -23.68 17.40
CA LYS A 262 -2.01 -22.72 18.35
C LYS A 262 -3.34 -22.16 17.83
N THR A 263 -3.40 -21.76 16.56
CA THR A 263 -4.61 -21.24 15.91
C THR A 263 -5.71 -22.30 15.86
N ARG A 264 -5.37 -23.54 15.50
CA ARG A 264 -6.30 -24.68 15.52
C ARG A 264 -6.80 -25.00 16.92
N SER A 265 -5.92 -25.01 17.92
CA SER A 265 -6.25 -25.28 19.32
C SER A 265 -7.22 -24.24 19.87
N GLN A 266 -6.96 -22.96 19.60
CA GLN A 266 -7.86 -21.86 19.97
C GLN A 266 -9.22 -22.00 19.27
N MET A 267 -9.25 -22.32 17.98
CA MET A 267 -10.52 -22.48 17.26
C MET A 267 -11.34 -23.68 17.76
N ASN A 268 -10.69 -24.77 18.18
CA ASN A 268 -11.36 -25.93 18.79
C ASN A 268 -11.82 -25.66 20.24
N ARG A 269 -11.10 -24.82 21.00
CA ARG A 269 -11.44 -24.50 22.40
C ARG A 269 -12.57 -23.47 22.54
N TYR A 270 -12.56 -22.41 21.72
CA TYR A 270 -13.47 -21.28 21.86
C TYR A 270 -14.70 -21.36 20.92
N GLY A 271 -14.71 -22.28 19.96
CA GLY A 271 -15.83 -22.48 19.03
C GLY A 271 -15.90 -21.41 17.92
N SER A 272 -16.48 -21.76 16.77
CA SER A 272 -16.48 -20.90 15.56
C SER A 272 -17.23 -19.57 15.74
N HIS A 273 -18.12 -19.46 16.74
CA HIS A 273 -18.95 -18.28 16.97
C HIS A 273 -18.25 -17.19 17.82
N ARG A 274 -17.07 -17.48 18.39
CA ARG A 274 -16.29 -16.55 19.23
C ARG A 274 -15.05 -15.97 18.53
N VAL A 275 -14.86 -16.30 17.25
CA VAL A 275 -13.70 -15.87 16.44
C VAL A 275 -14.13 -14.80 15.43
N LEU A 276 -13.62 -13.58 15.63
CA LEU A 276 -13.89 -12.45 14.75
C LEU A 276 -12.79 -12.38 13.67
N TRP A 277 -13.17 -12.76 12.44
CA TRP A 277 -12.28 -12.75 11.26
C TRP A 277 -12.27 -11.41 10.52
N GLU A 278 -13.31 -10.62 10.71
CA GLU A 278 -13.47 -9.30 10.13
C GLU A 278 -13.68 -8.30 11.27
N GLU A 279 -13.11 -7.10 11.11
CA GLU A 279 -13.56 -5.97 11.91
C GLU A 279 -15.06 -5.81 11.65
N PRO A 280 -15.92 -5.79 12.68
CA PRO A 280 -17.33 -5.50 12.48
C PRO A 280 -17.41 -4.15 11.76
N ARG A 281 -17.90 -4.14 10.52
CA ARG A 281 -18.23 -2.89 9.84
C ARG A 281 -19.36 -2.26 10.63
N SER A 282 -19.02 -1.30 11.48
CA SER A 282 -19.96 -0.44 12.17
C SER A 282 -20.74 0.34 11.13
N PHE A 283 -21.93 -0.14 10.79
CA PHE A 283 -22.93 0.64 10.06
C PHE A 283 -23.56 1.62 11.06
N ASN A 284 -22.76 2.63 11.44
CA ASN A 284 -23.16 3.92 12.01
C ASN A 284 -21.89 4.75 12.26
N ASP A 285 -21.19 5.09 11.19
CA ASP A 285 -20.13 6.10 11.24
C ASP A 285 -20.79 7.48 11.29
N GLY A 286 -20.77 8.07 12.47
CA GLY A 286 -21.27 9.42 12.68
C GLY A 286 -21.03 10.01 14.06
N LEU A 287 -20.91 9.22 15.14
CA LEU A 287 -20.90 9.86 16.48
C LEU A 287 -20.14 9.18 17.63
N SER A 288 -19.46 8.03 17.46
CA SER A 288 -18.89 7.32 18.62
C SER A 288 -17.43 6.88 18.55
N HIS A 289 -16.62 7.35 17.59
CA HIS A 289 -15.23 6.88 17.46
C HIS A 289 -14.12 7.87 17.83
N GLY A 290 -14.45 8.97 18.53
CA GLY A 290 -13.45 9.93 19.03
C GLY A 290 -12.95 9.66 20.46
N VAL A 291 -13.68 8.92 21.28
CA VAL A 291 -13.42 8.89 22.73
C VAL A 291 -12.36 7.85 23.11
N GLU A 292 -12.35 6.68 22.48
CA GLU A 292 -11.48 5.58 22.91
C GLU A 292 -10.04 5.71 22.42
N LYS A 293 -9.85 6.32 21.24
CA LYS A 293 -8.53 6.55 20.62
C LYS A 293 -7.83 7.82 21.15
N TRP A 294 -8.60 8.83 21.54
CA TRP A 294 -8.06 10.06 22.13
C TRP A 294 -7.65 9.87 23.60
N VAL A 295 -8.38 9.02 24.35
CA VAL A 295 -8.03 8.71 25.74
C VAL A 295 -6.71 7.92 25.84
N THR A 296 -6.35 7.17 24.79
CA THR A 296 -5.09 6.41 24.71
C THR A 296 -3.90 7.24 24.23
N ASP A 297 -4.09 8.19 23.31
CA ASP A 297 -2.98 9.02 22.79
C ASP A 297 -2.58 10.20 23.71
N VAL A 298 -3.39 10.55 24.72
CA VAL A 298 -3.17 11.75 25.57
C VAL A 298 -2.86 11.41 27.05
N SER A 299 -2.92 10.14 27.45
CA SER A 299 -2.68 9.73 28.85
C SER A 299 -1.48 8.79 28.94
N GLY A 300 -0.34 9.28 29.44
CA GLY A 300 0.76 8.42 29.88
C GLY A 300 0.31 7.55 31.06
N GLU A 301 0.74 6.29 31.08
CA GLU A 301 0.39 5.32 32.14
C GLU A 301 0.77 5.83 33.54
N PRO A 302 -0.08 5.59 34.55
CA PRO A 302 0.39 5.41 35.91
C PRO A 302 0.09 4.00 36.43
N GLU A 303 1.03 3.51 37.23
CA GLU A 303 1.07 2.21 37.89
C GLU A 303 -0.10 1.96 38.86
N THR A 304 -0.45 0.67 38.96
CA THR A 304 -1.13 -0.07 40.03
C THR A 304 -1.52 0.67 41.31
N TYR A 305 -2.78 0.48 41.78
CA TYR A 305 -3.10 0.11 43.17
C TYR A 305 -4.46 -0.62 43.27
N LEU A 306 -4.49 -1.53 44.25
CA LEU A 306 -5.52 -2.49 44.65
C LEU A 306 -6.86 -1.85 45.04
N ASN A 307 -7.96 -2.61 44.87
CA ASN A 307 -8.98 -2.75 45.93
C ASN A 307 -9.83 -4.02 45.80
N ASP A 308 -10.08 -4.61 46.97
CA ASP A 308 -10.73 -5.89 47.29
C ASP A 308 -12.11 -6.12 46.68
N HIS A 309 -12.41 -7.41 46.43
CA HIS A 309 -13.78 -7.92 46.25
C HIS A 309 -14.20 -8.82 47.42
N ASN A 310 -15.47 -8.68 47.77
CA ASN A 310 -16.14 -9.34 48.88
C ASN A 310 -16.60 -10.74 48.45
N ASP A 311 -16.05 -11.76 49.08
CA ASP A 311 -16.45 -13.16 48.90
C ASP A 311 -17.70 -13.46 49.72
N HIS A 312 -18.84 -13.73 49.07
CA HIS A 312 -19.81 -14.68 49.61
C HIS A 312 -20.69 -15.28 48.51
N VAL A 313 -20.81 -16.61 48.58
CA VAL A 313 -21.73 -17.52 47.84
C VAL A 313 -21.26 -17.82 46.39
N GLY A 314 -20.64 -18.93 46.04
CA GLY A 314 -20.49 -20.22 46.72
C GLY A 314 -21.33 -21.30 46.05
N SER A 315 -20.76 -21.96 45.02
CA SER A 315 -20.92 -23.38 44.63
C SER A 315 -22.29 -23.85 44.10
N SER A 316 -22.43 -24.83 43.20
CA SER A 316 -21.54 -25.68 42.39
C SER A 316 -22.42 -26.59 41.50
N ARG A 317 -22.07 -26.78 40.22
CA ARG A 317 -21.96 -28.05 39.40
C ARG A 317 -23.03 -29.17 39.52
N HIS A 318 -23.38 -30.02 38.54
CA HIS A 318 -22.88 -30.47 37.22
C HIS A 318 -23.92 -31.51 36.66
N TYR A 319 -24.05 -31.68 35.33
CA TYR A 319 -24.19 -32.94 34.49
C TYR A 319 -24.78 -32.56 33.09
N LEU A 320 -24.06 -32.68 31.95
CA LEU A 320 -24.04 -33.77 30.92
C LEU A 320 -25.44 -34.22 30.45
N ASP A 321 -25.86 -34.36 29.18
CA ASP A 321 -25.23 -34.51 27.85
C ASP A 321 -26.31 -34.29 26.73
N HIS A 322 -25.90 -33.78 25.55
CA HIS A 322 -26.32 -33.97 24.12
C HIS A 322 -27.66 -34.68 23.69
N PRO A 323 -28.08 -34.65 22.38
CA PRO A 323 -28.12 -33.63 21.31
C PRO A 323 -29.41 -33.70 20.41
N MET A 324 -29.36 -33.10 19.19
CA MET A 324 -30.17 -33.29 17.94
C MET A 324 -31.02 -32.04 17.55
N ASP A 325 -30.58 -31.26 16.56
CA ASP A 325 -30.80 -31.40 15.10
C ASP A 325 -32.26 -31.14 14.64
N VAL A 326 -32.45 -30.16 13.74
CA VAL A 326 -33.21 -30.25 12.46
C VAL A 326 -33.73 -28.88 11.97
N ALA A 327 -33.22 -28.51 10.78
CA ALA A 327 -33.83 -27.83 9.63
C ALA A 327 -34.37 -26.38 9.67
N LYS A 328 -33.68 -25.54 8.87
CA LYS A 328 -34.16 -24.43 7.99
C LYS A 328 -35.44 -24.79 7.17
N PRO A 329 -36.14 -23.88 6.43
CA PRO A 329 -35.73 -22.56 5.87
C PRO A 329 -36.77 -21.41 6.04
N ILE A 330 -36.41 -20.12 6.06
CA ILE A 330 -36.18 -19.14 4.95
C ILE A 330 -37.20 -19.17 3.80
N TYR A 331 -38.05 -18.13 3.75
CA TYR A 331 -38.65 -17.58 2.52
C TYR A 331 -38.59 -16.04 2.58
N LEU A 332 -38.05 -15.43 1.52
CA LEU A 332 -38.12 -14.02 1.06
C LEU A 332 -39.06 -14.00 -0.18
N PRO A 333 -39.48 -12.90 -0.87
CA PRO A 333 -38.98 -11.50 -0.87
C PRO A 333 -40.05 -10.36 -1.08
N CYS A 334 -39.58 -9.11 -1.26
CA CYS A 334 -40.17 -7.96 -2.02
C CYS A 334 -41.44 -7.27 -1.46
N ASP A 335 -41.71 -5.95 -1.56
CA ASP A 335 -41.13 -4.79 -2.26
C ASP A 335 -41.61 -3.47 -1.60
N SER A 336 -40.76 -2.44 -1.70
CA SER A 336 -40.95 -0.99 -2.00
C SER A 336 -42.07 -0.09 -1.43
N ASP A 337 -41.62 1.14 -1.11
CA ASP A 337 -42.24 2.48 -1.22
C ASP A 337 -43.04 3.14 -0.08
N THR A 338 -42.35 4.09 0.56
CA THR A 338 -42.74 5.48 0.92
C THR A 338 -43.93 5.81 1.85
N THR A 339 -43.65 6.80 2.72
CA THR A 339 -44.53 7.73 3.46
C THR A 339 -45.22 7.26 4.75
N SER A 340 -44.75 7.85 5.86
CA SER A 340 -45.53 8.45 6.95
C SER A 340 -46.77 7.72 7.45
N THR A 341 -46.69 7.07 8.61
CA THR A 341 -47.47 7.43 9.82
C THR A 341 -47.24 6.42 10.94
N THR A 342 -47.09 6.96 12.14
CA THR A 342 -47.20 6.28 13.43
C THR A 342 -48.48 5.45 13.52
N ILE A 343 -48.38 4.12 13.58
CA ILE A 343 -49.43 3.27 14.15
C ILE A 343 -48.79 2.18 15.02
N VAL A 344 -49.13 2.27 16.29
CA VAL A 344 -48.94 1.28 17.34
C VAL A 344 -49.69 -0.01 16.97
N LEU A 345 -49.00 -1.16 16.98
CA LEU A 345 -49.64 -2.47 17.06
C LEU A 345 -49.17 -3.22 18.31
N LYS A 346 -50.17 -3.48 19.14
CA LYS A 346 -50.16 -4.01 20.50
C LYS A 346 -50.15 -5.55 20.45
N GLY A 347 -49.11 -6.17 20.98
CA GLY A 347 -49.12 -7.58 21.35
C GLY A 347 -49.59 -7.74 22.80
N ARG A 348 -50.81 -8.25 23.00
CA ARG A 348 -51.32 -8.80 24.27
C ARG A 348 -50.52 -10.08 24.59
N GLY A 349 -50.04 -10.38 25.79
CA GLY A 349 -50.12 -9.68 27.06
C GLY A 349 -49.59 -10.55 28.20
N ARG A 350 -49.40 -9.94 29.36
CA ARG A 350 -49.73 -10.45 30.70
C ARG A 350 -49.38 -9.33 31.67
N ASP A 351 -50.42 -8.61 32.06
CA ASP A 351 -50.37 -7.56 33.06
C ASP A 351 -50.09 -8.20 34.42
N TYR A 352 -48.96 -7.84 35.02
CA TYR A 352 -48.88 -7.69 36.47
C TYR A 352 -48.62 -6.22 36.77
N ASP A 353 -49.66 -5.62 37.32
CA ASP A 353 -49.77 -4.27 37.81
C ASP A 353 -48.63 -3.92 38.77
N THR A 354 -47.83 -2.93 38.39
CA THR A 354 -47.06 -2.14 39.35
C THR A 354 -47.04 -0.67 38.93
N GLY A 355 -48.04 0.07 39.41
CA GLY A 355 -47.86 1.38 40.01
C GLY A 355 -47.27 2.47 39.12
N ALA A 356 -48.14 3.37 38.67
CA ALA A 356 -47.78 4.68 38.16
C ALA A 356 -46.81 5.41 39.12
N GLU A 357 -45.55 5.58 38.70
CA GLU A 357 -44.67 6.59 39.26
C GLU A 357 -44.52 7.73 38.24
N SER A 358 -44.92 8.91 38.70
CA SER A 358 -44.93 10.20 38.03
C SER A 358 -43.67 10.45 37.18
N ALA A 359 -43.90 10.81 35.92
CA ALA A 359 -42.88 11.34 35.02
C ALA A 359 -42.46 12.74 35.51
N ASP A 360 -41.40 12.81 36.31
CA ASP A 360 -40.64 14.05 36.50
C ASP A 360 -39.87 14.32 35.19
N GLU A 361 -40.48 15.11 34.31
CA GLU A 361 -39.76 15.86 33.27
C GLU A 361 -38.82 16.82 34.00
N LEU A 362 -37.54 16.44 34.10
CA LEU A 362 -36.50 17.36 34.52
C LEU A 362 -36.39 18.43 33.43
N ASP A 363 -36.63 19.67 33.85
CA ASP A 363 -36.57 20.89 33.05
C ASP A 363 -35.20 21.01 32.35
N ASP A 364 -35.13 20.64 31.07
CA ASP A 364 -33.91 20.68 30.23
C ASP A 364 -33.44 22.14 29.96
N SER A 365 -34.09 23.16 30.53
CA SER A 365 -33.88 24.57 30.23
C SER A 365 -32.81 25.29 31.07
N ASP A 366 -32.27 24.68 32.14
CA ASP A 366 -31.35 25.39 33.06
C ASP A 366 -29.85 25.26 32.69
N TYR A 367 -29.47 24.22 31.92
CA TYR A 367 -28.05 23.95 31.62
C TYR A 367 -27.41 24.93 30.62
N ASP A 368 -28.19 25.57 29.75
CA ASP A 368 -27.66 26.54 28.79
C ASP A 368 -27.20 27.85 29.46
N ARG A 369 -27.74 28.18 30.64
CA ARG A 369 -27.26 29.30 31.46
C ARG A 369 -26.02 28.94 32.27
N GLU A 370 -25.91 27.70 32.73
CA GLU A 370 -24.80 27.22 33.54
C GLU A 370 -23.54 26.94 32.71
N PHE A 371 -23.68 26.53 31.43
CA PHE A 371 -22.57 26.21 30.53
C PHE A 371 -22.61 27.01 29.22
N PRO A 372 -22.15 28.29 29.24
CA PRO A 372 -22.05 29.12 28.05
C PRO A 372 -21.04 28.55 27.02
N PRO A 373 -21.11 29.00 25.74
CA PRO A 373 -20.13 28.66 24.71
C PRO A 373 -18.71 29.08 25.09
N ILE A 374 -17.74 28.19 24.85
CA ILE A 374 -16.32 28.42 25.13
C ILE A 374 -15.76 29.49 24.19
N LEU A 375 -15.07 30.49 24.77
CA LEU A 375 -14.38 31.54 24.01
C LEU A 375 -12.84 31.44 24.15
N ASN A 376 -12.36 30.97 25.30
CA ASN A 376 -10.94 30.97 25.64
C ASN A 376 -10.39 29.54 25.91
N GLU A 377 -9.10 29.31 25.66
CA GLU A 377 -8.45 28.01 25.92
C GLU A 377 -8.47 27.64 27.42
N SER A 378 -8.39 28.61 28.32
CA SER A 378 -8.51 28.36 29.76
C SER A 378 -9.87 27.77 30.15
N GLU A 379 -10.95 28.28 29.56
CA GLU A 379 -12.32 27.77 29.78
C GLU A 379 -12.49 26.36 29.21
N ARG A 380 -11.82 26.07 28.09
CA ARG A 380 -11.81 24.73 27.49
C ARG A 380 -11.16 23.70 28.42
N VAL A 381 -10.04 24.04 29.04
CA VAL A 381 -9.35 23.18 30.03
C VAL A 381 -10.22 22.96 31.27
N ASP A 382 -10.91 23.99 31.74
CA ASP A 382 -11.80 23.88 32.90
C ASP A 382 -13.02 23.00 32.62
N TYR A 383 -13.66 23.16 31.44
CA TYR A 383 -14.78 22.33 31.01
C TYR A 383 -14.35 20.86 30.84
N LYS A 384 -13.14 20.63 30.34
CA LYS A 384 -12.56 19.28 30.25
C LYS A 384 -12.33 18.66 31.64
N ARG A 385 -11.73 19.39 32.59
CA ARG A 385 -11.54 18.91 33.97
C ARG A 385 -12.87 18.57 34.64
N GLN A 386 -13.90 19.39 34.39
CA GLN A 386 -15.24 19.15 34.91
C GLN A 386 -15.89 17.91 34.28
N PHE A 387 -15.71 17.69 32.98
CA PHE A 387 -16.16 16.50 32.28
C PHE A 387 -15.52 15.23 32.85
N ASP A 388 -14.20 15.21 33.07
CA ASP A 388 -13.48 14.03 33.56
C ASP A 388 -13.94 13.63 34.97
N ARG A 389 -14.14 14.61 35.85
CA ARG A 389 -14.67 14.38 37.21
C ARG A 389 -16.09 13.83 37.17
N ASP A 390 -16.98 14.46 36.41
CA ASP A 390 -18.39 14.08 36.36
C ASP A 390 -18.58 12.73 35.63
N LEU A 391 -17.66 12.34 34.74
CA LEU A 391 -17.61 11.03 34.07
C LEU A 391 -17.25 9.90 35.04
N LEU A 392 -16.31 10.13 35.97
CA LEU A 392 -15.96 9.16 37.00
C LEU A 392 -17.16 8.87 37.92
N ASP A 393 -17.87 9.92 38.33
CA ASP A 393 -19.09 9.80 39.15
C ASP A 393 -20.20 9.06 38.41
N TYR A 394 -20.38 9.34 37.11
CA TYR A 394 -21.34 8.64 36.26
C TYR A 394 -21.02 7.14 36.15
N LYS A 395 -19.76 6.78 35.86
CA LYS A 395 -19.33 5.37 35.75
C LYS A 395 -19.54 4.60 37.05
N ARG A 396 -19.24 5.21 38.20
CA ARG A 396 -19.48 4.60 39.52
C ARG A 396 -20.96 4.31 39.76
N LEU A 397 -21.81 5.32 39.56
CA LEU A 397 -23.26 5.18 39.74
C LEU A 397 -23.88 4.19 38.76
N GLN A 398 -23.37 4.14 37.54
CA GLN A 398 -23.82 3.19 36.53
C GLN A 398 -23.46 1.75 36.93
N ALA A 399 -22.24 1.49 37.39
CA ALA A 399 -21.84 0.16 37.85
C ALA A 399 -22.74 -0.34 38.99
N GLU A 400 -23.03 0.50 39.99
CA GLU A 400 -23.93 0.13 41.09
C GLU A 400 -25.36 -0.21 40.62
N LEU A 401 -25.87 0.50 39.62
CA LEU A 401 -27.20 0.23 39.05
C LEU A 401 -27.19 -1.04 38.19
N ASP A 402 -26.13 -1.24 37.41
CA ASP A 402 -25.97 -2.38 36.51
C ASP A 402 -25.77 -3.69 37.31
N ASP A 403 -25.06 -3.67 38.43
CA ASP A 403 -24.91 -4.82 39.33
C ASP A 403 -26.27 -5.33 39.85
N ILE A 404 -27.16 -4.41 40.25
CA ILE A 404 -28.50 -4.75 40.73
C ILE A 404 -29.37 -5.29 39.59
N ASN A 405 -29.27 -4.72 38.38
CA ASN A 405 -30.03 -5.19 37.22
C ASN A 405 -29.52 -6.55 36.70
N GLN A 406 -28.20 -6.75 36.72
CA GLN A 406 -27.55 -8.00 36.34
C GLN A 406 -27.92 -9.12 37.33
N GLY A 407 -27.84 -8.85 38.64
CA GLY A 407 -28.29 -9.78 39.66
C GLY A 407 -29.78 -10.13 39.53
N LEU A 408 -30.64 -9.17 39.14
CA LEU A 408 -32.05 -9.46 38.88
C LEU A 408 -32.23 -10.37 37.66
N ALA A 409 -31.50 -10.13 36.57
CA ALA A 409 -31.57 -10.94 35.35
C ALA A 409 -31.00 -12.36 35.55
N ASP A 410 -29.95 -12.51 36.35
CA ASP A 410 -29.36 -13.80 36.67
C ASP A 410 -30.31 -14.66 37.51
N VAL A 411 -31.01 -14.07 38.49
CA VAL A 411 -32.02 -14.76 39.30
C VAL A 411 -33.28 -15.06 38.48
N ASP A 412 -33.69 -14.18 37.57
CA ASP A 412 -34.81 -14.43 36.64
C ASP A 412 -34.52 -15.65 35.75
N ARG A 413 -33.29 -15.74 35.22
CA ARG A 413 -32.83 -16.90 34.44
C ARG A 413 -32.75 -18.18 35.28
N GLU A 414 -32.40 -18.07 36.56
CA GLU A 414 -32.40 -19.21 37.48
C GLU A 414 -33.82 -19.70 37.78
N LEU A 415 -34.78 -18.78 37.94
CA LEU A 415 -36.19 -19.09 38.13
C LEU A 415 -36.79 -19.82 36.92
N ASP A 416 -36.46 -19.40 35.69
CA ASP A 416 -36.90 -20.06 34.44
C ASP A 416 -36.36 -21.49 34.29
N GLY A 417 -35.22 -21.80 34.93
CA GLY A 417 -34.57 -23.12 34.85
C GLY A 417 -35.00 -24.12 35.92
N LEU A 418 -35.71 -23.68 36.96
CA LEU A 418 -36.09 -24.49 38.12
C LEU A 418 -37.57 -24.91 38.07
N GLN A 419 -37.88 -26.07 38.67
CA GLN A 419 -39.26 -26.57 38.74
C GLN A 419 -40.07 -25.80 39.78
N GLU A 420 -41.24 -25.27 39.39
CA GLU A 420 -42.13 -24.49 40.25
C GLU A 420 -42.47 -25.26 41.54
N GLY A 421 -42.14 -24.67 42.70
CA GLY A 421 -42.41 -25.24 44.03
C GLY A 421 -41.28 -26.08 44.64
N SER A 422 -40.15 -26.23 43.96
CA SER A 422 -38.94 -26.79 44.57
C SER A 422 -38.36 -25.86 45.66
N PRO A 423 -37.67 -26.37 46.68
CA PRO A 423 -37.06 -25.53 47.72
C PRO A 423 -36.05 -24.53 47.15
N GLN A 424 -35.31 -24.90 46.09
CA GLN A 424 -34.38 -24.02 45.38
C GLN A 424 -35.10 -22.89 44.63
N PHE A 425 -36.29 -23.15 44.09
CA PHE A 425 -37.13 -22.13 43.46
C PHE A 425 -37.65 -21.11 44.48
N LEU A 426 -38.01 -21.54 45.69
CA LEU A 426 -38.45 -20.64 46.76
C LEU A 426 -37.30 -19.73 47.23
N ASP A 427 -36.10 -20.27 47.39
CA ASP A 427 -34.90 -19.50 47.75
C ASP A 427 -34.55 -18.46 46.66
N ALA A 428 -34.56 -18.87 45.38
CA ALA A 428 -34.34 -17.95 44.26
C ALA A 428 -35.44 -16.86 44.17
N MET A 429 -36.70 -17.22 44.45
CA MET A 429 -37.84 -16.28 44.46
C MET A 429 -37.73 -15.25 45.59
N GLU A 430 -37.21 -15.64 46.75
CA GLU A 430 -36.94 -14.72 47.86
C GLU A 430 -35.86 -13.69 47.47
N VAL A 431 -34.77 -14.15 46.85
CA VAL A 431 -33.69 -13.27 46.35
C VAL A 431 -34.21 -12.33 45.26
N TYR A 432 -35.03 -12.84 44.32
CA TYR A 432 -35.67 -12.05 43.29
C TYR A 432 -36.54 -10.94 43.88
N THR A 433 -37.37 -11.30 44.87
CA THR A 433 -38.27 -10.36 45.56
C THR A 433 -37.46 -9.29 46.31
N ARG A 434 -36.34 -9.67 46.93
CA ARG A 434 -35.42 -8.76 47.61
C ARG A 434 -34.78 -7.76 46.64
N LEU A 435 -34.26 -8.22 45.51
CA LEU A 435 -33.67 -7.36 44.47
C LEU A 435 -34.71 -6.44 43.82
N LYS A 436 -35.94 -6.93 43.61
CA LYS A 436 -37.07 -6.12 43.13
C LYS A 436 -37.46 -5.01 44.12
N ASN A 437 -37.43 -5.29 45.43
CA ASN A 437 -37.66 -4.29 46.48
C ASN A 437 -36.52 -3.25 46.55
N LEU A 438 -35.26 -3.67 46.33
CA LEU A 438 -34.12 -2.76 46.21
C LEU A 438 -34.27 -1.80 45.02
N LYS A 439 -34.77 -2.29 43.87
CA LYS A 439 -35.06 -1.45 42.70
C LYS A 439 -36.18 -0.43 42.94
N ARG A 440 -37.13 -0.76 43.83
CA ARG A 440 -38.20 0.14 44.30
C ARG A 440 -37.75 1.08 45.43
N SER A 441 -36.55 0.90 45.97
CA SER A 441 -36.05 1.76 47.03
C SER A 441 -35.87 3.20 46.51
N SER A 442 -36.09 4.17 47.41
CA SER A 442 -35.86 5.58 47.10
C SER A 442 -34.39 5.86 46.75
N ASP A 443 -33.43 5.11 47.31
CA ASP A 443 -32.00 5.24 47.02
C ASP A 443 -31.68 4.86 45.55
N TYR A 444 -32.20 3.72 45.07
CA TYR A 444 -32.04 3.31 43.67
C TYR A 444 -32.66 4.34 42.71
N GLN A 445 -33.86 4.85 43.02
CA GLN A 445 -34.52 5.86 42.20
C GLN A 445 -33.76 7.20 42.18
N MET A 446 -33.20 7.62 43.33
CA MET A 446 -32.33 8.81 43.41
C MET A 446 -31.04 8.65 42.61
N LYS A 447 -30.36 7.49 42.71
CA LYS A 447 -29.16 7.18 41.92
C LYS A 447 -29.46 7.15 40.42
N LYS A 448 -30.60 6.56 40.02
CA LYS A 448 -31.08 6.57 38.63
C LYS A 448 -31.35 7.99 38.11
N LYS A 449 -31.99 8.85 38.91
CA LYS A 449 -32.24 10.27 38.58
C LYS A 449 -30.92 11.04 38.41
N ARG A 450 -29.95 10.84 39.32
CA ARG A 450 -28.61 11.44 39.25
C ARG A 450 -27.81 10.95 38.02
N CYS A 451 -27.91 9.67 37.68
CA CYS A 451 -27.28 9.10 36.49
C CYS A 451 -27.85 9.74 35.21
N LYS A 452 -29.16 9.97 35.15
CA LYS A 452 -29.82 10.71 34.05
C LYS A 452 -29.33 12.16 33.94
N GLN A 453 -29.21 12.87 35.08
CA GLN A 453 -28.71 14.25 35.12
C GLN A 453 -27.24 14.35 34.67
N LEU A 454 -26.36 13.50 35.19
CA LEU A 454 -24.95 13.45 34.79
C LEU A 454 -24.79 13.15 33.30
N LYS A 455 -25.61 12.24 32.76
CA LYS A 455 -25.58 11.91 31.33
C LYS A 455 -25.94 13.12 30.44
N ALA A 456 -26.96 13.89 30.83
CA ALA A 456 -27.35 15.11 30.12
C ALA A 456 -26.24 16.17 30.18
N LYS A 457 -25.66 16.38 31.37
CA LYS A 457 -24.55 17.33 31.59
C LYS A 457 -23.29 16.97 30.80
N LEU A 458 -22.89 15.69 30.82
CA LEU A 458 -21.72 15.20 30.07
C LEU A 458 -21.92 15.36 28.55
N ALA A 459 -23.13 15.15 28.05
CA ALA A 459 -23.45 15.36 26.64
C ALA A 459 -23.30 16.85 26.23
N LEU A 460 -23.75 17.78 27.07
CA LEU A 460 -23.61 19.22 26.83
C LEU A 460 -22.15 19.66 26.87
N LEU A 461 -21.39 19.28 27.91
CA LEU A 461 -19.95 19.60 28.02
C LEU A 461 -19.16 19.06 26.83
N LYS A 462 -19.42 17.82 26.41
CA LYS A 462 -18.81 17.22 25.22
C LYS A 462 -19.14 18.00 23.96
N LYS A 463 -20.39 18.45 23.79
CA LYS A 463 -20.81 19.28 22.66
C LYS A 463 -20.04 20.62 22.66
N ARG A 464 -19.96 21.32 23.80
CA ARG A 464 -19.26 22.61 23.91
C ARG A 464 -17.77 22.50 23.57
N VAL A 465 -17.07 21.48 24.10
CA VAL A 465 -15.65 21.25 23.81
C VAL A 465 -15.45 20.87 22.33
N ASN A 466 -16.29 19.99 21.78
CA ASN A 466 -16.21 19.61 20.37
C ASN A 466 -16.54 20.77 19.41
N ASP A 467 -17.47 21.66 19.78
CA ASP A 467 -17.80 22.86 18.99
C ASP A 467 -16.67 23.90 19.03
N TYR A 468 -15.83 23.91 20.08
CA TYR A 468 -14.61 24.72 20.14
C TYR A 468 -13.48 24.09 19.31
N ASP A 469 -13.19 22.80 19.53
CA ASP A 469 -12.12 22.06 18.82
C ASP A 469 -12.39 21.92 17.30
N ARG A 470 -13.66 22.02 16.86
CA ARG A 470 -14.04 22.05 15.44
C ARG A 470 -13.95 23.42 14.79
N ARG A 471 -13.76 24.49 15.56
CA ARG A 471 -13.44 25.78 14.94
C ARG A 471 -12.02 25.63 14.40
N PRO A 472 -11.79 25.90 13.11
CA PRO A 472 -10.42 25.96 12.62
C PRO A 472 -9.65 26.93 13.51
N GLU A 473 -8.53 26.47 14.05
CA GLU A 473 -7.59 27.30 14.81
C GLU A 473 -7.48 28.63 14.06
N VAL A 474 -7.77 29.69 14.81
CA VAL A 474 -7.92 31.06 14.34
C VAL A 474 -6.90 31.36 13.24
N LEU A 475 -7.39 31.49 12.01
CA LEU A 475 -6.77 32.31 10.97
C LEU A 475 -6.36 33.61 11.63
N LYS A 476 -5.06 33.79 11.92
CA LYS A 476 -4.56 35.05 12.46
C LYS A 476 -4.69 36.06 11.35
N GLU A 477 -5.64 36.97 11.49
CA GLU A 477 -5.62 38.21 10.74
C GLU A 477 -4.36 38.98 11.15
N ASP A 478 -3.53 39.35 10.16
CA ASP A 478 -2.39 40.23 10.40
C ASP A 478 -2.88 41.58 10.94
N GLU A 479 -2.01 42.44 11.50
CA GLU A 479 -2.37 43.80 12.00
C GLU A 479 -3.06 44.70 10.95
N SER A 480 -3.09 44.27 9.69
CA SER A 480 -3.77 44.93 8.56
C SER A 480 -5.14 44.34 8.20
N GLY A 481 -5.63 43.31 8.90
CA GLY A 481 -6.89 42.63 8.61
C GLY A 481 -6.87 41.78 7.32
N SER A 482 -5.67 41.41 6.83
CA SER A 482 -5.51 40.60 5.61
C SER A 482 -5.18 39.14 5.96
N LEU A 483 -5.86 38.20 5.30
CA LEU A 483 -5.69 36.75 5.47
C LEU A 483 -4.67 36.13 4.50
N LYS A 484 -3.95 36.95 3.72
CA LYS A 484 -3.14 36.46 2.60
C LYS A 484 -1.89 35.69 3.04
N ALA A 485 -1.19 36.15 4.08
CA ALA A 485 0.05 35.53 4.53
C ALA A 485 -0.15 34.09 5.04
N SER A 486 -1.22 33.85 5.80
CA SER A 486 -1.52 32.50 6.34
C SER A 486 -1.85 31.48 5.24
N VAL A 487 -2.47 31.91 4.13
CA VAL A 487 -2.79 31.02 2.99
C VAL A 487 -1.53 30.71 2.18
N GLU A 488 -0.64 31.69 2.01
CA GLU A 488 0.65 31.49 1.35
C GLU A 488 1.54 30.50 2.11
N ASP A 489 1.54 30.54 3.45
CA ASP A 489 2.27 29.58 4.28
C ASP A 489 1.74 28.14 4.14
N ILE A 490 0.41 27.94 4.17
CA ILE A 490 -0.22 26.62 3.95
C ILE A 490 0.11 26.09 2.55
N LEU A 491 0.04 26.97 1.54
CA LEU A 491 0.36 26.63 0.16
C LEU A 491 1.84 26.25 0.01
N PHE A 492 2.73 26.98 0.69
CA PHE A 492 4.16 26.72 0.71
C PHE A 492 4.47 25.34 1.32
N GLU A 493 3.86 25.02 2.47
CA GLU A 493 4.03 23.72 3.11
C GLU A 493 3.51 22.57 2.24
N ALA A 494 2.36 22.75 1.58
CA ALA A 494 1.79 21.77 0.65
C ALA A 494 2.64 21.56 -0.62
N LYS A 495 3.26 22.63 -1.15
CA LYS A 495 4.21 22.52 -2.27
C LYS A 495 5.45 21.76 -1.87
N ARG A 496 6.01 22.06 -0.68
CA ARG A 496 7.23 21.41 -0.20
C ARG A 496 7.03 19.95 0.13
N LYS A 497 5.90 19.58 0.75
CA LYS A 497 5.55 18.17 0.98
C LYS A 497 5.55 17.36 -0.31
N ARG A 498 5.13 17.96 -1.43
CA ARG A 498 5.19 17.34 -2.76
C ARG A 498 6.59 17.23 -3.33
N VAL A 499 7.45 18.23 -3.10
CA VAL A 499 8.88 18.11 -3.44
C VAL A 499 9.41 16.85 -2.77
N PHE A 500 9.26 16.69 -1.45
CA PHE A 500 9.63 15.47 -0.71
C PHE A 500 8.98 14.18 -1.23
N GLU A 501 7.67 14.16 -1.49
CA GLU A 501 6.95 12.97 -1.98
C GLU A 501 7.33 12.56 -3.41
N SER A 502 7.79 13.49 -4.24
CA SER A 502 8.21 13.23 -5.62
C SER A 502 9.59 12.59 -5.77
N HIS A 503 10.30 12.36 -4.66
CA HIS A 503 11.64 11.78 -4.66
C HIS A 503 11.61 10.28 -4.92
N GLY A 504 11.93 9.92 -6.17
CA GLY A 504 12.32 8.58 -6.53
C GLY A 504 13.08 8.62 -7.85
N GLN A 505 14.33 8.13 -7.86
CA GLN A 505 15.07 7.93 -9.10
C GLN A 505 14.48 6.71 -9.82
N VAL A 506 13.38 6.94 -10.52
CA VAL A 506 12.58 5.92 -11.21
C VAL A 506 12.63 6.17 -12.70
N ARG A 507 12.41 5.10 -13.48
CA ARG A 507 12.32 5.23 -14.94
C ARG A 507 11.11 6.09 -15.29
N LEU A 508 11.29 7.08 -16.15
CA LEU A 508 10.24 8.01 -16.58
C LEU A 508 9.86 7.75 -18.04
N GLY A 509 8.59 7.94 -18.37
CA GLY A 509 8.11 7.94 -19.75
C GLY A 509 8.37 9.28 -20.43
N MET A 510 9.55 9.49 -21.02
CA MET A 510 9.92 10.79 -21.59
C MET A 510 9.18 11.15 -22.89
N MET A 511 8.91 10.16 -23.75
CA MET A 511 8.14 10.38 -24.97
C MET A 511 6.67 10.07 -24.69
N ARG A 512 5.87 11.12 -24.61
CA ARG A 512 4.49 11.03 -24.17
C ARG A 512 3.54 11.38 -25.29
N HIS A 513 2.54 10.53 -25.49
CA HIS A 513 1.39 10.82 -26.32
C HIS A 513 0.18 11.00 -25.42
N LEU A 514 -0.15 12.27 -25.17
CA LEU A 514 -1.21 12.66 -24.26
C LEU A 514 -2.46 13.06 -25.05
N TYR A 515 -3.58 12.41 -24.77
CA TYR A 515 -4.89 12.89 -25.18
C TYR A 515 -5.58 13.60 -24.03
N VAL A 516 -5.95 14.86 -24.24
CA VAL A 516 -6.77 15.63 -23.31
C VAL A 516 -8.23 15.52 -23.75
N VAL A 517 -9.09 15.04 -22.86
CA VAL A 517 -10.54 14.98 -23.05
C VAL A 517 -11.18 16.05 -22.17
N ILE A 518 -11.87 16.99 -22.78
CA ILE A 518 -12.54 18.11 -22.11
C ILE A 518 -14.05 17.89 -22.17
N ASP A 519 -14.69 17.83 -21.01
CA ASP A 519 -16.14 17.83 -20.91
C ASP A 519 -16.70 19.21 -21.34
N SER A 520 -17.68 19.22 -22.25
CA SER A 520 -18.41 20.42 -22.71
C SER A 520 -19.92 20.20 -22.60
N SER A 521 -20.33 19.56 -21.50
CA SER A 521 -21.70 19.34 -21.09
C SER A 521 -22.31 20.54 -20.38
N ARG A 522 -23.64 20.49 -20.15
CA ARG A 522 -24.40 21.54 -19.43
C ARG A 522 -23.78 21.95 -18.08
N THR A 523 -23.10 21.04 -17.39
CA THR A 523 -22.50 21.32 -16.06
C THR A 523 -21.31 22.27 -16.14
N MET A 524 -20.76 22.50 -17.33
CA MET A 524 -19.67 23.44 -17.54
C MET A 524 -20.13 24.91 -17.60
N GLU A 525 -21.44 25.16 -17.64
CA GLU A 525 -22.03 26.50 -17.56
C GLU A 525 -22.13 27.00 -16.11
N ASP A 526 -21.98 26.11 -15.12
CA ASP A 526 -21.98 26.47 -13.71
C ASP A 526 -20.86 27.48 -13.39
N GLN A 527 -21.12 28.36 -12.42
CA GLN A 527 -20.26 29.48 -12.05
C GLN A 527 -19.36 29.21 -10.82
N ASP A 528 -19.09 27.94 -10.52
CA ASP A 528 -18.19 27.56 -9.41
C ASP A 528 -16.78 28.11 -9.63
N LEU A 529 -16.32 28.14 -10.88
CA LEU A 529 -15.10 28.80 -11.32
C LEU A 529 -15.46 30.02 -12.16
N LYS A 530 -14.81 31.15 -11.91
CA LYS A 530 -15.14 32.43 -12.57
C LYS A 530 -14.49 32.51 -13.97
N PRO A 531 -15.21 32.99 -15.02
CA PRO A 531 -16.64 33.31 -15.04
C PRO A 531 -17.55 32.07 -15.08
N ASN A 532 -17.20 31.05 -15.89
CA ASN A 532 -17.84 29.75 -15.96
C ASN A 532 -16.77 28.65 -15.89
N ARG A 533 -17.15 27.43 -15.49
CA ARG A 533 -16.23 26.27 -15.47
C ARG A 533 -15.54 26.02 -16.81
N LEU A 534 -16.26 26.14 -17.95
CA LEU A 534 -15.65 25.97 -19.29
C LEU A 534 -14.53 26.98 -19.53
N THR A 535 -14.81 28.27 -19.36
CA THR A 535 -13.85 29.33 -19.67
C THR A 535 -12.62 29.25 -18.78
N SER A 536 -12.81 28.98 -17.49
CA SER A 536 -11.71 28.77 -16.55
C SER A 536 -10.88 27.55 -16.95
N THR A 537 -11.53 26.43 -17.28
CA THR A 537 -10.86 25.19 -17.74
C THR A 537 -10.07 25.39 -19.01
N LEU A 538 -10.64 26.04 -20.04
CA LEU A 538 -9.96 26.29 -21.30
C LEU A 538 -8.77 27.24 -21.14
N LYS A 539 -8.88 28.26 -20.28
CA LYS A 539 -7.78 29.18 -19.97
C LYS A 539 -6.62 28.48 -19.24
N LEU A 540 -6.94 27.64 -18.26
CA LEU A 540 -5.93 26.83 -17.57
C LEU A 540 -5.34 25.76 -18.49
N MET A 541 -6.11 25.26 -19.45
CA MET A 541 -5.63 24.33 -20.47
C MET A 541 -4.69 25.01 -21.48
N GLU A 542 -4.93 26.26 -21.87
CA GLU A 542 -3.99 27.05 -22.68
C GLU A 542 -2.63 27.16 -21.98
N TYR A 543 -2.65 27.52 -20.69
CA TYR A 543 -1.46 27.56 -19.85
C TYR A 543 -0.79 26.18 -19.71
N PHE A 544 -1.57 25.12 -19.49
CA PHE A 544 -1.05 23.75 -19.42
C PHE A 544 -0.38 23.31 -20.71
N VAL A 545 -0.93 23.63 -21.88
CA VAL A 545 -0.33 23.28 -23.17
C VAL A 545 1.03 23.97 -23.33
N GLU A 546 1.12 25.26 -22.99
CA GLU A 546 2.39 25.99 -23.05
C GLU A 546 3.44 25.41 -22.10
N GLU A 547 3.09 25.20 -20.83
CA GLU A 547 3.99 24.63 -19.82
C GLU A 547 4.39 23.18 -20.15
N TYR A 548 3.44 22.39 -20.68
CA TYR A 548 3.69 21.01 -21.08
C TYR A 548 4.73 20.91 -22.20
N PHE A 549 4.62 21.74 -23.24
CA PHE A 549 5.58 21.74 -24.35
C PHE A 549 6.93 22.38 -23.99
N ASP A 550 6.97 23.27 -23.00
CA ASP A 550 8.22 23.82 -22.51
C ASP A 550 9.06 22.75 -21.79
N GLN A 551 8.42 21.99 -20.89
CA GLN A 551 9.05 20.93 -20.10
C GLN A 551 9.25 19.62 -20.90
N ASN A 552 8.29 19.27 -21.76
CA ASN A 552 8.26 18.02 -22.54
C ASN A 552 8.18 18.29 -24.06
N PRO A 553 9.21 18.87 -24.67
CA PRO A 553 9.17 19.28 -26.08
C PRO A 553 8.97 18.11 -27.05
N ILE A 554 9.50 16.92 -26.76
CA ILE A 554 9.39 15.74 -27.63
C ILE A 554 8.01 15.04 -27.56
N SER A 555 7.14 15.48 -26.67
CA SER A 555 5.82 14.89 -26.47
C SER A 555 4.80 15.45 -27.46
N GLN A 556 3.65 14.80 -27.58
CA GLN A 556 2.55 15.25 -28.44
C GLN A 556 1.25 15.32 -27.63
N ILE A 557 0.42 16.32 -27.93
CA ILE A 557 -0.91 16.48 -27.35
C ILE A 557 -1.96 16.32 -28.45
N GLY A 558 -3.08 15.67 -28.14
CA GLY A 558 -4.32 15.72 -28.92
C GLY A 558 -5.48 16.14 -28.03
N ILE A 559 -6.42 16.93 -28.56
CA ILE A 559 -7.54 17.47 -27.77
C ILE A 559 -8.86 16.92 -28.31
N ILE A 560 -9.67 16.37 -27.43
CA ILE A 560 -11.01 15.84 -27.69
C ILE A 560 -11.99 16.59 -26.79
N THR A 561 -13.12 17.01 -27.32
CA THR A 561 -14.25 17.53 -26.53
C THR A 561 -15.39 16.52 -26.52
N THR A 562 -16.09 16.42 -25.39
CA THR A 562 -17.34 15.65 -25.31
C THR A 562 -18.53 16.57 -25.15
N LYS A 563 -19.43 16.53 -26.13
CA LYS A 563 -20.65 17.36 -26.18
C LYS A 563 -21.78 16.52 -26.76
N ASN A 564 -23.00 16.72 -26.26
CA ASN A 564 -24.21 16.09 -26.76
C ASN A 564 -24.11 14.55 -26.98
N LYS A 565 -23.57 13.84 -25.98
CA LYS A 565 -23.38 12.37 -25.95
C LYS A 565 -22.44 11.83 -27.02
N ARG A 566 -21.67 12.71 -27.67
CA ARG A 566 -20.66 12.39 -28.68
C ARG A 566 -19.30 12.93 -28.25
N ALA A 567 -18.26 12.40 -28.87
CA ALA A 567 -16.91 12.89 -28.72
C ALA A 567 -16.43 13.41 -30.08
N GLU A 568 -15.90 14.62 -30.08
CA GLU A 568 -15.39 15.31 -31.26
C GLU A 568 -13.91 15.61 -31.05
N LYS A 569 -13.10 15.31 -32.06
CA LYS A 569 -11.66 15.59 -32.03
C LYS A 569 -11.45 17.04 -32.43
N LEU A 570 -11.06 17.90 -31.48
CA LEU A 570 -10.75 19.31 -31.75
C LEU A 570 -9.40 19.45 -32.43
N THR A 571 -8.41 18.65 -32.01
CA THR A 571 -7.06 18.71 -32.60
C THR A 571 -6.46 17.32 -32.65
N ASP A 572 -5.83 17.01 -33.78
CA ASP A 572 -5.02 15.82 -33.95
C ASP A 572 -3.81 15.80 -33.03
N LEU A 573 -3.28 14.60 -32.78
CA LEU A 573 -2.07 14.40 -32.01
C LEU A 573 -0.91 15.12 -32.72
N ALA A 574 -0.45 16.23 -32.14
CA ALA A 574 0.54 17.11 -32.74
C ALA A 574 1.44 17.74 -31.67
N GLY A 575 2.67 18.10 -32.07
CA GLY A 575 3.67 18.74 -31.21
C GLY A 575 3.71 20.27 -31.26
N ASN A 576 2.82 20.92 -32.02
CA ASN A 576 2.80 22.38 -32.14
C ASN A 576 1.81 23.01 -31.14
N PRO A 577 2.27 23.81 -30.15
CA PRO A 577 1.39 24.45 -29.17
C PRO A 577 0.41 25.43 -29.80
N LYS A 578 0.81 26.20 -30.83
CA LYS A 578 -0.03 27.24 -31.44
C LYS A 578 -1.33 26.67 -32.03
N LYS A 579 -1.26 25.46 -32.62
CA LYS A 579 -2.43 24.77 -33.18
C LYS A 579 -3.45 24.43 -32.08
N HIS A 580 -2.97 23.93 -30.95
CA HIS A 580 -3.80 23.58 -29.81
C HIS A 580 -4.39 24.82 -29.14
N THR A 581 -3.58 25.86 -28.91
CA THR A 581 -4.05 27.13 -28.31
C THR A 581 -5.09 27.83 -29.19
N ALA A 582 -4.92 27.83 -30.51
CA ALA A 582 -5.92 28.37 -31.42
C ALA A 582 -7.24 27.58 -31.39
N ALA A 583 -7.16 26.24 -31.32
CA ALA A 583 -8.33 25.39 -31.19
C ALA A 583 -9.06 25.59 -29.85
N LEU A 584 -8.32 25.76 -28.74
CA LEU A 584 -8.89 26.07 -27.42
C LEU A 584 -9.59 27.43 -27.41
N LYS A 585 -8.99 28.47 -28.01
CA LYS A 585 -9.61 29.80 -28.16
C LYS A 585 -10.91 29.73 -28.96
N LYS A 586 -10.92 28.98 -30.06
CA LYS A 586 -12.13 28.72 -30.85
C LYS A 586 -13.19 27.92 -30.07
N ALA A 587 -12.77 27.06 -29.15
CA ALA A 587 -13.69 26.26 -28.34
C ALA A 587 -14.41 27.08 -27.25
N VAL A 588 -13.89 28.25 -26.86
CA VAL A 588 -14.56 29.15 -25.90
C VAL A 588 -15.90 29.64 -26.43
N ASP A 589 -15.99 29.92 -27.73
CA ASP A 589 -17.22 30.39 -28.39
C ASP A 589 -18.23 29.25 -28.64
N SER A 590 -17.83 28.00 -28.41
CA SER A 590 -18.71 26.84 -28.55
C SER A 590 -19.55 26.67 -27.29
N GLY A 591 -20.88 26.83 -27.40
CA GLY A 591 -21.77 26.63 -26.25
C GLY A 591 -21.72 25.20 -25.69
N CYS A 592 -21.89 25.05 -24.37
CA CYS A 592 -21.98 23.75 -23.70
C CYS A 592 -23.38 23.16 -23.87
N VAL A 593 -23.53 21.99 -24.50
CA VAL A 593 -24.87 21.40 -24.71
C VAL A 593 -24.85 19.90 -24.48
N GLY A 594 -25.87 19.41 -23.77
CA GLY A 594 -26.12 18.00 -23.54
C GLY A 594 -25.25 17.41 -22.44
N GLU A 595 -25.05 16.09 -22.54
CA GLU A 595 -24.34 15.27 -21.54
C GLU A 595 -23.05 14.70 -22.14
N PRO A 596 -22.02 14.42 -21.33
CA PRO A 596 -20.76 13.89 -21.84
C PRO A 596 -20.87 12.38 -22.15
N SER A 597 -20.01 11.90 -23.04
CA SER A 597 -19.82 10.47 -23.29
C SER A 597 -18.34 10.11 -23.20
N LEU A 598 -17.98 9.46 -22.10
CA LEU A 598 -16.63 9.00 -21.83
C LEU A 598 -16.23 7.83 -22.74
N TYR A 599 -17.16 6.91 -23.04
CA TYR A 599 -16.91 5.76 -23.91
C TYR A 599 -16.47 6.19 -25.32
N ASN A 600 -17.15 7.17 -25.90
CA ASN A 600 -16.81 7.67 -27.24
C ASN A 600 -15.46 8.38 -27.24
N ALA A 601 -15.17 9.21 -26.24
CA ALA A 601 -13.89 9.91 -26.13
C ALA A 601 -12.71 8.96 -25.98
N LEU A 602 -12.84 7.98 -25.05
CA LEU A 602 -11.82 6.96 -24.84
C LEU A 602 -11.64 6.08 -26.07
N SER A 603 -12.72 5.77 -26.80
CA SER A 603 -12.64 4.98 -28.05
C SER A 603 -11.86 5.70 -29.15
N ILE A 604 -12.10 7.00 -29.35
CA ILE A 604 -11.36 7.83 -30.33
C ILE A 604 -9.88 7.91 -29.96
N ALA A 605 -9.59 8.19 -28.68
CA ALA A 605 -8.22 8.24 -28.19
C ALA A 605 -7.51 6.88 -28.35
N MET A 606 -8.17 5.79 -27.96
CA MET A 606 -7.66 4.43 -28.07
C MET A 606 -7.34 4.04 -29.52
N GLN A 607 -8.21 4.36 -30.47
CA GLN A 607 -7.98 4.06 -31.89
C GLN A 607 -6.69 4.68 -32.41
N THR A 608 -6.37 5.91 -31.99
CA THR A 608 -5.12 6.57 -32.38
C THR A 608 -3.93 6.01 -31.60
N LEU A 609 -4.05 5.85 -30.27
CA LEU A 609 -2.96 5.40 -29.40
C LEU A 609 -2.55 3.94 -29.63
N LYS A 610 -3.43 3.10 -30.18
CA LYS A 610 -3.14 1.68 -30.45
C LYS A 610 -1.96 1.49 -31.43
N HIS A 611 -1.79 2.40 -32.37
CA HIS A 611 -0.73 2.33 -33.37
C HIS A 611 0.60 2.93 -32.90
N MET A 612 0.61 3.58 -31.73
CA MET A 612 1.82 4.17 -31.18
C MET A 612 2.75 3.09 -30.61
N PRO A 613 4.07 3.23 -30.82
CA PRO A 613 5.03 2.21 -30.45
C PRO A 613 5.11 2.01 -28.93
N GLY A 614 5.43 0.78 -28.49
CA GLY A 614 5.36 0.34 -27.09
C GLY A 614 6.33 1.03 -26.12
N HIS A 615 7.36 1.73 -26.62
CA HIS A 615 8.29 2.52 -25.83
C HIS A 615 7.76 3.90 -25.44
N THR A 616 6.66 4.35 -26.07
CA THR A 616 6.03 5.63 -25.73
C THR A 616 5.03 5.47 -24.60
N SER A 617 4.92 6.46 -23.74
CA SER A 617 3.81 6.50 -22.78
C SER A 617 2.54 6.94 -23.52
N ARG A 618 1.50 6.12 -23.38
CA ARG A 618 0.17 6.38 -23.92
C ARG A 618 -0.71 6.85 -22.78
N GLU A 619 -1.06 8.13 -22.80
CA GLU A 619 -1.71 8.80 -21.69
C GLU A 619 -3.02 9.46 -22.15
N ILE A 620 -4.03 9.41 -21.29
CA ILE A 620 -5.28 10.14 -21.47
C ILE A 620 -5.54 10.91 -20.18
N LEU A 621 -5.72 12.23 -20.29
CA LEU A 621 -6.13 13.11 -19.21
C LEU A 621 -7.56 13.57 -19.47
N VAL A 622 -8.50 13.20 -18.59
CA VAL A 622 -9.91 13.57 -18.72
C VAL A 622 -10.24 14.64 -17.69
N ILE A 623 -10.73 15.79 -18.16
CA ILE A 623 -11.32 16.82 -17.30
C ILE A 623 -12.82 16.63 -17.34
N PHE A 624 -13.37 16.18 -16.21
CA PHE A 624 -14.76 15.74 -16.10
C PHE A 624 -15.52 16.64 -15.11
N SER A 625 -16.63 17.22 -15.57
CA SER A 625 -17.48 18.09 -14.74
C SER A 625 -18.76 17.39 -14.33
N SER A 626 -19.38 16.64 -15.25
CA SER A 626 -20.67 16.01 -14.99
C SER A 626 -20.58 14.93 -13.90
N LEU A 627 -21.68 14.70 -13.18
CA LEU A 627 -21.82 13.56 -12.27
C LEU A 627 -22.24 12.27 -13.00
N THR A 628 -22.78 12.44 -14.21
CA THR A 628 -23.27 11.34 -15.05
C THR A 628 -22.52 11.29 -16.38
N THR A 629 -22.20 10.09 -16.84
CA THR A 629 -21.72 9.81 -18.20
C THR A 629 -22.80 9.05 -18.96
N CYS A 630 -23.07 9.45 -20.20
CA CYS A 630 -24.12 8.86 -21.02
C CYS A 630 -23.49 8.13 -22.19
N ASP A 631 -23.17 6.86 -21.95
CA ASP A 631 -22.40 6.04 -22.88
C ASP A 631 -23.27 5.02 -23.62
N PRO A 632 -22.99 4.74 -24.91
CA PRO A 632 -23.79 3.80 -25.72
C PRO A 632 -23.53 2.33 -25.39
N ALA A 633 -22.41 2.01 -24.73
CA ALA A 633 -21.95 0.65 -24.47
C ALA A 633 -21.28 0.53 -23.09
N ASN A 634 -20.97 -0.70 -22.69
CA ASN A 634 -20.36 -0.99 -21.39
C ASN A 634 -18.92 -0.47 -21.30
N ILE A 635 -18.71 0.54 -20.46
CA ILE A 635 -17.39 1.13 -20.23
C ILE A 635 -16.42 0.16 -19.53
N TYR A 636 -16.89 -0.81 -18.74
CA TYR A 636 -16.00 -1.74 -18.02
C TYR A 636 -15.21 -2.66 -18.96
N ASP A 637 -15.78 -3.00 -20.12
CA ASP A 637 -15.07 -3.81 -21.12
C ASP A 637 -14.04 -2.96 -21.90
N LEU A 638 -14.34 -1.67 -22.09
CA LEU A 638 -13.37 -0.72 -22.60
C LEU A 638 -12.20 -0.53 -21.62
N ILE A 639 -12.45 -0.46 -20.32
CA ILE A 639 -11.39 -0.37 -19.28
C ILE A 639 -10.44 -1.56 -19.37
N LYS A 640 -10.97 -2.79 -19.51
CA LYS A 640 -10.15 -4.00 -19.70
C LYS A 640 -9.31 -3.92 -20.98
N THR A 641 -9.88 -3.37 -22.05
CA THR A 641 -9.19 -3.18 -23.34
C THR A 641 -8.08 -2.13 -23.24
N LEU A 642 -8.32 -1.01 -22.56
CA LEU A 642 -7.31 0.02 -22.30
C LEU A 642 -6.16 -0.53 -21.47
N LYS A 643 -6.46 -1.37 -20.47
CA LYS A 643 -5.46 -2.06 -19.65
C LYS A 643 -4.60 -3.02 -20.47
N SER A 644 -5.19 -3.82 -21.37
CA SER A 644 -4.43 -4.73 -22.24
C SER A 644 -3.54 -3.97 -23.22
N LEU A 645 -3.99 -2.80 -23.69
CA LEU A 645 -3.22 -1.87 -24.52
C LEU A 645 -2.21 -1.03 -23.73
N LYS A 646 -2.09 -1.19 -22.40
CA LYS A 646 -1.21 -0.39 -21.53
C LYS A 646 -1.38 1.12 -21.75
N ILE A 647 -2.62 1.59 -21.81
CA ILE A 647 -2.95 3.02 -21.88
C ILE A 647 -3.30 3.49 -20.47
N ARG A 648 -2.59 4.52 -19.99
CA ARG A 648 -2.82 5.12 -18.68
C ARG A 648 -3.87 6.22 -18.78
N VAL A 649 -4.93 6.15 -17.97
CA VAL A 649 -5.98 7.16 -17.95
C VAL A 649 -6.00 7.85 -16.59
N SER A 650 -5.84 9.17 -16.57
CA SER A 650 -5.97 10.01 -15.38
C SER A 650 -7.18 10.92 -15.54
N VAL A 651 -7.88 11.20 -14.44
CA VAL A 651 -9.09 12.01 -14.44
C VAL A 651 -8.94 13.14 -13.43
N ILE A 652 -9.40 14.33 -13.79
CA ILE A 652 -9.58 15.46 -12.88
C ILE A 652 -11.09 15.75 -12.84
N GLY A 653 -11.70 15.57 -11.68
CA GLY A 653 -13.12 15.88 -11.44
C GLY A 653 -13.29 17.31 -10.93
N LEU A 654 -14.23 18.08 -11.48
CA LEU A 654 -14.47 19.47 -11.06
C LEU A 654 -15.30 19.61 -9.77
N SER A 655 -16.23 18.69 -9.50
CA SER A 655 -17.15 18.84 -8.36
C SER A 655 -17.12 17.65 -7.41
N ALA A 656 -17.21 16.44 -7.93
CA ALA A 656 -17.31 15.24 -7.10
C ALA A 656 -16.53 14.07 -7.68
N GLU A 657 -16.27 13.09 -6.81
CA GLU A 657 -15.74 11.79 -7.20
C GLU A 657 -16.85 10.92 -7.81
N VAL A 658 -16.63 10.48 -9.05
CA VAL A 658 -17.50 9.55 -9.77
C VAL A 658 -16.89 8.16 -9.73
N ARG A 659 -17.68 7.19 -9.25
CA ARG A 659 -17.21 5.80 -9.05
C ARG A 659 -16.63 5.16 -10.31
N VAL A 660 -17.23 5.41 -11.48
CA VAL A 660 -16.76 4.87 -12.76
C VAL A 660 -15.36 5.40 -13.10
N CYS A 661 -15.12 6.70 -12.91
CA CYS A 661 -13.82 7.34 -13.11
C CYS A 661 -12.76 6.84 -12.11
N SER A 662 -13.16 6.62 -10.85
CA SER A 662 -12.32 6.04 -9.80
C SER A 662 -11.86 4.61 -10.16
N VAL A 663 -12.76 3.78 -10.70
CA VAL A 663 -12.42 2.44 -11.19
C VAL A 663 -11.53 2.50 -12.44
N LEU A 664 -11.84 3.37 -13.39
CA LEU A 664 -11.06 3.57 -14.63
C LEU A 664 -9.60 3.92 -14.35
N THR A 665 -9.36 4.91 -13.48
CA THR A 665 -8.02 5.36 -13.11
C THR A 665 -7.25 4.28 -12.35
N ARG A 666 -7.90 3.63 -11.36
CA ARG A 666 -7.30 2.53 -10.59
C ARG A 666 -6.90 1.34 -11.44
N GLU A 667 -7.73 0.94 -12.41
CA GLU A 667 -7.45 -0.22 -13.27
C GLU A 667 -6.38 0.06 -14.33
N THR A 668 -6.30 1.31 -14.81
CA THR A 668 -5.30 1.73 -15.82
C THR A 668 -3.99 2.26 -15.23
N GLY A 669 -3.92 2.42 -13.90
CA GLY A 669 -2.74 2.93 -13.19
C GLY A 669 -2.54 4.44 -13.31
N GLY A 670 -3.62 5.19 -13.56
CA GLY A 670 -3.62 6.66 -13.49
C GLY A 670 -4.09 7.19 -12.13
N SER A 671 -4.19 8.51 -12.02
CA SER A 671 -4.65 9.20 -10.81
C SER A 671 -6.04 9.80 -11.01
N TYR A 672 -6.84 9.82 -9.94
CA TYR A 672 -8.10 10.56 -9.89
C TYR A 672 -8.04 11.61 -8.79
N ASN A 673 -8.19 12.87 -9.16
CA ASN A 673 -8.18 13.99 -8.23
C ASN A 673 -9.43 14.85 -8.44
N VAL A 674 -9.95 15.42 -7.35
CA VAL A 674 -11.10 16.33 -7.37
C VAL A 674 -10.61 17.74 -7.05
N ILE A 675 -11.07 18.71 -7.84
CA ILE A 675 -10.72 20.13 -7.68
C ILE A 675 -11.44 20.70 -6.46
N LEU A 676 -10.77 21.62 -5.78
CA LEU A 676 -11.34 22.40 -4.67
C LEU A 676 -11.49 23.85 -5.12
N ASP A 677 -10.36 24.44 -5.53
CA ASP A 677 -10.26 25.83 -5.99
C ASP A 677 -9.48 25.92 -7.32
N GLU A 678 -9.48 27.11 -7.93
CA GLU A 678 -8.72 27.39 -9.15
C GLU A 678 -7.20 27.15 -8.97
N SER A 679 -6.66 27.49 -7.78
CA SER A 679 -5.25 27.23 -7.43
C SER A 679 -4.96 25.73 -7.40
N HIS A 680 -5.79 24.95 -6.71
CA HIS A 680 -5.67 23.50 -6.67
C HIS A 680 -5.80 22.88 -8.06
N PHE A 681 -6.69 23.40 -8.92
CA PHE A 681 -6.79 22.92 -10.29
C PHE A 681 -5.49 23.16 -11.08
N LYS A 682 -4.92 24.37 -10.98
CA LYS A 682 -3.64 24.69 -11.62
C LYS A 682 -2.54 23.73 -11.16
N GLU A 683 -2.49 23.43 -9.87
CA GLU A 683 -1.52 22.48 -9.31
C GLU A 683 -1.70 21.05 -9.82
N LEU A 684 -2.94 20.58 -9.95
CA LEU A 684 -3.22 19.26 -10.53
C LEU A 684 -2.77 19.18 -11.99
N LEU A 685 -2.93 20.25 -12.75
CA LEU A 685 -2.41 20.34 -14.11
C LEU A 685 -0.87 20.30 -14.12
N THR A 686 -0.20 21.09 -13.28
CA THR A 686 1.27 21.07 -13.12
C THR A 686 1.78 19.69 -12.70
N PHE A 687 1.04 18.96 -11.85
CA PHE A 687 1.37 17.56 -11.51
C PHE A 687 1.38 16.65 -12.74
N HIS A 688 0.44 16.84 -13.67
CA HIS A 688 0.37 16.08 -14.92
C HIS A 688 1.36 16.56 -16.00
N VAL A 689 1.97 17.75 -15.85
CA VAL A 689 3.09 18.20 -16.70
C VAL A 689 4.32 17.33 -16.48
N LYS A 690 4.61 16.92 -15.25
CA LYS A 690 5.75 16.04 -14.96
C LYS A 690 5.52 14.65 -15.58
N PRO A 691 6.53 14.05 -16.25
CA PRO A 691 6.40 12.73 -16.85
C PRO A 691 6.14 11.68 -15.75
N PRO A 692 5.11 10.84 -15.90
CA PRO A 692 4.84 9.81 -14.90
C PRO A 692 5.92 8.73 -14.88
N PRO A 693 6.07 8.02 -13.75
CA PRO A 693 6.92 6.83 -13.68
C PRO A 693 6.42 5.76 -14.66
N ALA A 694 7.34 5.23 -15.45
CA ALA A 694 7.07 4.18 -16.40
C ALA A 694 6.76 2.87 -15.67
N SER A 695 5.77 2.12 -16.17
CA SER A 695 5.51 0.77 -15.66
C SER A 695 6.70 -0.14 -15.99
N LEU A 696 6.99 -1.12 -15.13
CA LEU A 696 8.03 -2.14 -15.40
C LEU A 696 7.79 -2.91 -16.71
N SER A 697 6.56 -2.91 -17.21
CA SER A 697 6.15 -3.60 -18.43
C SER A 697 6.37 -2.80 -19.73
N SER A 698 6.78 -1.53 -19.63
CA SER A 698 7.02 -0.67 -20.79
C SER A 698 8.33 -1.03 -21.47
N GLU A 699 8.33 -1.08 -22.80
CA GLU A 699 9.50 -1.47 -23.58
C GLU A 699 10.55 -0.36 -23.59
N CYS A 700 11.82 -0.69 -23.38
CA CYS A 700 12.92 0.24 -23.52
C CYS A 700 13.64 -0.02 -24.84
N SER A 701 13.24 0.67 -25.91
CA SER A 701 13.89 0.57 -27.22
C SER A 701 14.67 1.84 -27.55
N LEU A 702 15.86 1.68 -28.13
CA LEU A 702 16.64 2.79 -28.68
C LEU A 702 16.00 3.28 -29.99
N ILE A 703 15.72 4.58 -30.06
CA ILE A 703 15.09 5.21 -31.23
C ILE A 703 16.13 6.02 -31.99
N ARG A 704 16.03 5.99 -33.33
CA ARG A 704 16.82 6.86 -34.19
C ARG A 704 16.20 8.25 -34.17
N MET A 705 16.96 9.25 -33.73
CA MET A 705 16.56 10.66 -33.77
C MET A 705 17.40 11.42 -34.81
N GLY A 706 16.78 12.41 -35.46
CA GLY A 706 17.45 13.31 -36.38
C GLY A 706 17.69 14.67 -35.75
N PHE A 707 18.93 15.15 -35.82
CA PHE A 707 19.29 16.51 -35.43
C PHE A 707 19.43 17.37 -36.69
N PRO A 708 18.37 18.07 -37.13
CA PRO A 708 18.42 18.91 -38.31
C PRO A 708 19.25 20.17 -38.06
N GLN A 709 20.00 20.61 -39.07
CA GLN A 709 20.68 21.89 -39.04
C GLN A 709 19.72 22.99 -39.49
N HIS A 710 19.77 24.14 -38.81
CA HIS A 710 19.04 25.33 -39.22
C HIS A 710 19.83 26.06 -40.30
N VAL A 711 19.30 26.12 -41.51
CA VAL A 711 19.91 26.87 -42.60
C VAL A 711 19.20 28.21 -42.72
N ILE A 712 19.92 29.28 -42.38
CA ILE A 712 19.47 30.65 -42.57
C ILE A 712 19.81 31.03 -44.01
N ALA A 713 18.80 31.16 -44.87
CA ALA A 713 18.99 31.79 -46.17
C ALA A 713 18.95 33.30 -45.98
N SER A 714 20.11 33.96 -45.96
CA SER A 714 20.19 35.43 -46.04
C SER A 714 19.94 35.89 -47.48
N ALA A 715 19.27 37.03 -47.64
CA ALA A 715 18.98 37.65 -48.93
C ALA A 715 20.24 38.04 -49.75
N SER A 716 21.44 37.86 -49.18
CA SER A 716 22.74 38.11 -49.81
C SER A 716 23.27 36.93 -50.63
N ASN A 717 22.65 35.75 -50.55
CA ASN A 717 23.08 34.57 -51.29
C ASN A 717 22.22 34.44 -52.56
N GLU A 718 22.82 34.63 -53.74
CA GLU A 718 22.14 34.48 -55.04
C GLU A 718 21.56 33.06 -55.28
N ASP A 719 21.93 32.08 -54.44
CA ASP A 719 21.45 30.69 -54.47
C ASP A 719 20.31 30.35 -53.49
N ALA A 720 19.69 31.34 -52.82
CA ALA A 720 18.58 31.11 -51.88
C ALA A 720 17.30 30.65 -52.61
N LYS A 721 17.18 29.34 -52.88
CA LYS A 721 15.99 28.76 -53.52
C LYS A 721 14.80 28.74 -52.56
N PRO A 722 13.67 29.41 -52.88
CA PRO A 722 12.44 29.27 -52.11
C PRO A 722 12.01 27.80 -52.13
N SER A 723 11.71 27.27 -50.94
CA SER A 723 11.37 25.86 -50.77
C SER A 723 10.11 25.72 -49.93
N PHE A 724 9.23 24.83 -50.37
CA PHE A 724 8.03 24.49 -49.63
C PHE A 724 8.41 23.75 -48.35
N SER A 725 7.76 24.14 -47.26
CA SER A 725 7.89 23.45 -45.98
C SER A 725 6.90 22.29 -45.91
N MET A 726 7.37 21.12 -45.48
CA MET A 726 6.56 19.92 -45.36
C MET A 726 5.67 19.93 -44.10
N SER A 727 5.86 20.90 -43.21
CA SER A 727 5.09 21.11 -41.97
C SER A 727 3.65 21.59 -42.22
N HIS A 728 3.37 22.25 -43.35
CA HIS A 728 2.07 22.87 -43.65
C HIS A 728 1.23 22.14 -44.71
N LEU A 729 1.61 20.91 -45.10
CA LEU A 729 0.86 20.15 -46.12
C LEU A 729 -0.50 19.62 -45.63
N GLU A 730 -0.69 19.47 -44.31
CA GLU A 730 -1.92 18.93 -43.71
C GLU A 730 -2.79 20.01 -43.02
N SER A 731 -2.32 21.26 -42.92
CA SER A 731 -3.11 22.33 -42.32
C SER A 731 -4.15 22.86 -43.33
N SER A 732 -5.40 22.43 -43.17
CA SER A 732 -6.54 22.87 -43.99
C SER A 732 -6.81 24.40 -43.97
N ASP A 733 -6.20 25.14 -43.03
CA ASP A 733 -6.49 26.55 -42.75
C ASP A 733 -5.36 27.52 -43.14
N GLY A 734 -4.27 27.03 -43.72
CA GLY A 734 -3.16 27.88 -44.17
C GLY A 734 -2.39 27.19 -45.29
N GLY A 735 -2.45 27.77 -46.50
CA GLY A 735 -1.79 27.23 -47.68
C GLY A 735 -0.29 26.97 -47.48
N PRO A 736 0.36 26.25 -48.41
CA PRO A 736 1.76 25.85 -48.27
C PRO A 736 2.66 27.09 -48.12
N GLY A 737 3.14 27.34 -46.91
CA GLY A 737 3.99 28.47 -46.58
C GLY A 737 5.35 28.34 -47.27
N LEU A 738 5.59 29.23 -48.24
CA LEU A 738 6.91 29.43 -48.83
C LEU A 738 7.81 30.08 -47.78
N SER A 739 8.92 29.41 -47.47
CA SER A 739 9.94 29.95 -46.56
C SER A 739 11.29 29.93 -47.26
N LEU A 740 12.17 30.86 -46.92
CA LEU A 740 13.53 30.93 -47.47
C LEU A 740 14.50 30.07 -46.65
N GLY A 741 14.41 30.11 -45.31
CA GLY A 741 15.19 29.27 -44.39
C GLY A 741 14.34 28.19 -43.71
N GLY A 742 15.00 27.23 -43.05
CA GLY A 742 14.33 26.20 -42.27
C GLY A 742 15.27 25.10 -41.79
N TYR A 743 14.68 24.10 -41.14
CA TYR A 743 15.34 22.90 -40.66
C TYR A 743 15.31 21.80 -41.72
N TYR A 744 16.46 21.20 -42.00
CA TYR A 744 16.57 20.15 -43.01
C TYR A 744 16.75 18.78 -42.35
N CYS A 745 15.87 17.83 -42.70
CA CYS A 745 15.98 16.45 -42.23
C CYS A 745 17.33 15.85 -42.66
N PRO A 746 18.11 15.25 -41.75
CA PRO A 746 19.42 14.68 -42.10
C PRO A 746 19.32 13.46 -43.03
N GLN A 747 18.17 12.76 -43.05
CA GLN A 747 18.00 11.53 -43.83
C GLN A 747 17.43 11.81 -45.23
N CYS A 748 16.32 12.55 -45.33
CA CYS A 748 15.63 12.79 -46.61
C CYS A 748 15.80 14.22 -47.16
N ARG A 749 16.45 15.12 -46.41
CA ARG A 749 16.62 16.55 -46.74
C ARG A 749 15.32 17.33 -46.93
N ALA A 750 14.19 16.78 -46.47
CA ALA A 750 12.92 17.50 -46.41
C ALA A 750 13.04 18.71 -45.48
N LYS A 751 12.39 19.81 -45.87
CA LYS A 751 12.41 21.08 -45.15
C LYS A 751 11.23 21.20 -44.17
N TYR A 752 11.52 21.63 -42.96
CA TYR A 752 10.55 21.93 -41.90
C TYR A 752 10.76 23.35 -41.37
N THR A 753 9.68 24.05 -41.03
CA THR A 753 9.71 25.39 -40.44
C THR A 753 9.83 25.36 -38.92
N GLU A 754 9.31 24.31 -38.29
CA GLU A 754 9.20 24.18 -36.84
C GLU A 754 9.77 22.84 -36.38
N LEU A 755 10.24 22.81 -35.13
CA LEU A 755 10.70 21.62 -34.42
C LEU A 755 10.11 21.64 -33.01
N PRO A 756 9.92 20.47 -32.37
CA PRO A 756 10.19 19.12 -32.88
C PRO A 756 9.03 18.56 -33.71
N VAL A 757 9.35 17.82 -34.78
CA VAL A 757 8.36 17.27 -35.72
C VAL A 757 8.81 15.89 -36.21
N GLU A 758 7.86 14.98 -36.42
CA GLU A 758 8.15 13.72 -37.12
C GLU A 758 8.21 13.95 -38.63
N CYS A 759 9.31 13.50 -39.25
CA CYS A 759 9.52 13.71 -40.67
C CYS A 759 8.54 12.87 -41.51
N LYS A 760 7.52 13.52 -42.08
CA LYS A 760 6.51 12.92 -42.97
C LYS A 760 7.06 12.13 -44.17
N VAL A 761 8.30 12.37 -44.59
CA VAL A 761 8.93 11.66 -45.73
C VAL A 761 9.62 10.38 -45.30
N CYS A 762 10.29 10.36 -44.13
CA CYS A 762 11.12 9.22 -43.71
C CYS A 762 10.79 8.62 -42.34
N GLY A 763 9.81 9.18 -41.62
CA GLY A 763 9.39 8.75 -40.27
C GLY A 763 10.38 9.09 -39.15
N LEU A 764 11.48 9.79 -39.44
CA LEU A 764 12.48 10.14 -38.43
C LEU A 764 12.00 11.29 -37.53
N THR A 765 12.06 11.12 -36.21
CA THR A 765 11.75 12.21 -35.27
C THR A 765 12.84 13.27 -35.30
N LEU A 766 12.49 14.50 -35.69
CA LEU A 766 13.41 15.63 -35.77
C LEU A 766 13.33 16.44 -34.49
N VAL A 767 14.46 16.56 -33.79
CA VAL A 767 14.58 17.23 -32.49
C VAL A 767 15.83 18.10 -32.47
N SER A 768 15.80 19.21 -31.76
CA SER A 768 16.99 20.03 -31.52
C SER A 768 17.67 19.61 -30.21
N ALA A 769 18.99 19.74 -30.10
CA ALA A 769 19.69 19.43 -28.85
C ALA A 769 19.13 20.21 -27.62
N PRO A 770 18.76 21.51 -27.73
CA PRO A 770 18.11 22.23 -26.64
C PRO A 770 16.78 21.62 -26.16
N HIS A 771 16.00 20.98 -27.04
CA HIS A 771 14.75 20.34 -26.65
C HIS A 771 15.00 19.13 -25.74
N LEU A 772 16.01 18.32 -26.04
CA LEU A 772 16.41 17.23 -25.15
C LEU A 772 16.99 17.76 -23.84
N ALA A 773 17.76 18.84 -23.92
CA ALA A 773 18.38 19.47 -22.76
C ALA A 773 17.35 19.98 -21.75
N ARG A 774 16.24 20.55 -22.23
CA ARG A 774 15.15 21.00 -21.35
C ARG A 774 14.57 19.86 -20.53
N SER A 775 14.45 18.65 -21.06
CA SER A 775 13.90 17.52 -20.30
C SER A 775 14.89 16.82 -19.36
N PHE A 776 16.16 17.24 -19.29
CA PHE A 776 17.16 16.62 -18.41
C PHE A 776 16.86 16.78 -16.92
N HIS A 777 16.19 17.86 -16.52
CA HIS A 777 15.85 18.10 -15.11
C HIS A 777 14.90 17.03 -14.53
N HIS A 778 14.14 16.32 -15.38
CA HIS A 778 13.35 15.16 -14.95
C HIS A 778 14.22 13.93 -14.66
N LEU A 779 15.35 13.76 -15.34
CA LEU A 779 16.23 12.60 -15.18
C LEU A 779 17.14 12.71 -13.95
N PHE A 780 17.52 13.94 -13.62
CA PHE A 780 18.35 14.26 -12.46
C PHE A 780 17.65 15.32 -11.61
N PRO A 781 16.58 14.96 -10.91
CA PRO A 781 15.88 15.90 -10.04
C PRO A 781 16.79 16.35 -8.90
N LEU A 782 16.69 17.63 -8.52
CA LEU A 782 17.39 18.18 -7.36
C LEU A 782 16.79 17.61 -6.07
N GLU A 783 17.66 17.25 -5.12
CA GLU A 783 17.24 16.84 -3.78
C GLU A 783 16.65 18.02 -2.98
N ALA A 784 15.56 17.75 -2.25
CA ALA A 784 14.94 18.71 -1.35
C ALA A 784 15.97 19.28 -0.34
N PHE A 785 15.94 20.59 -0.15
CA PHE A 785 16.78 21.23 0.87
C PHE A 785 16.25 20.93 2.27
N GLN A 786 17.18 20.74 3.21
CA GLN A 786 16.88 20.49 4.62
C GLN A 786 16.53 21.81 5.29
N GLU A 787 15.37 21.84 5.93
CA GLU A 787 14.94 23.01 6.69
C GLU A 787 15.45 22.92 8.12
N HIS A 788 16.01 24.03 8.58
CA HIS A 788 16.39 24.23 9.96
C HIS A 788 15.79 25.55 10.46
N PRO A 789 15.38 25.62 11.74
CA PRO A 789 14.99 26.88 12.34
C PRO A 789 16.20 27.82 12.43
N LEU A 790 15.96 29.12 12.27
CA LEU A 790 17.01 30.15 12.29
C LEU A 790 17.85 30.12 13.59
N GLU A 791 17.25 29.65 14.70
CA GLU A 791 17.88 29.55 16.03
C GLU A 791 19.03 28.53 16.08
N GLU A 792 18.99 27.48 15.26
CA GLU A 792 20.01 26.43 15.20
C GLU A 792 21.20 26.79 14.31
N HIS A 793 21.07 27.84 13.48
CA HIS A 793 22.12 28.25 12.56
C HIS A 793 23.14 29.18 13.22
N THR A 794 24.35 28.68 13.43
CA THR A 794 25.50 29.42 13.99
C THR A 794 26.37 30.12 12.94
N GLY A 795 25.94 30.17 11.66
CA GLY A 795 26.70 30.70 10.53
C GLY A 795 26.33 32.13 10.11
N ASP A 796 26.95 32.61 9.03
CA ASP A 796 26.64 33.91 8.43
C ASP A 796 25.17 33.98 7.98
N ARG A 797 24.46 35.05 8.37
CA ARG A 797 23.02 35.23 8.12
C ARG A 797 22.71 35.72 6.70
N PHE A 798 23.47 35.27 5.71
CA PHE A 798 23.29 35.66 4.32
C PHE A 798 22.94 34.45 3.46
N CYS A 799 21.97 34.62 2.58
CA CYS A 799 21.65 33.63 1.57
C CYS A 799 22.79 33.56 0.54
N GLN A 800 23.29 32.36 0.25
CA GLN A 800 24.42 32.18 -0.67
C GLN A 800 24.06 32.51 -2.13
N ALA A 801 22.77 32.45 -2.49
CA ALA A 801 22.29 32.75 -3.84
C ALA A 801 22.03 34.24 -4.06
N CYS A 802 21.15 34.86 -3.26
CA CYS A 802 20.77 36.26 -3.44
C CYS A 802 21.60 37.26 -2.62
N GLN A 803 22.47 36.79 -1.71
CA GLN A 803 23.22 37.61 -0.75
C GLN A 803 22.33 38.49 0.16
N GLY A 804 21.03 38.17 0.23
CA GLY A 804 20.09 38.82 1.14
C GLY A 804 20.25 38.32 2.57
N GLU A 805 19.95 39.18 3.53
CA GLU A 805 19.91 38.84 4.96
C GLU A 805 18.75 37.88 5.24
N LEU A 806 19.02 36.77 5.93
CA LEU A 806 18.02 35.77 6.33
C LEU A 806 17.19 36.31 7.50
N LYS A 807 15.98 36.77 7.20
CA LYS A 807 15.01 37.29 8.18
C LYS A 807 13.90 36.29 8.53
N ASP A 808 13.81 35.21 7.74
CA ASP A 808 12.75 34.21 7.87
C ASP A 808 13.01 33.27 9.04
N LYS A 809 11.94 32.69 9.60
CA LYS A 809 12.01 31.76 10.75
C LYS A 809 12.72 30.46 10.40
N SER A 810 12.69 30.08 9.13
CA SER A 810 13.28 28.87 8.60
C SER A 810 14.32 29.17 7.53
N VAL A 811 15.33 28.30 7.49
CA VAL A 811 16.49 28.41 6.62
C VAL A 811 16.69 27.08 5.91
N PHE A 812 17.05 27.13 4.62
CA PHE A 812 17.17 25.94 3.78
C PHE A 812 18.63 25.63 3.50
N THR A 813 19.05 24.40 3.76
CA THR A 813 20.42 23.94 3.54
C THR A 813 20.46 22.82 2.52
N CYS A 814 21.30 22.96 1.49
CA CYS A 814 21.49 21.92 0.49
C CYS A 814 22.27 20.73 1.07
N PRO A 815 21.81 19.47 0.91
CA PRO A 815 22.47 18.30 1.48
C PRO A 815 23.86 18.01 0.88
N VAL A 816 24.10 18.41 -0.37
CA VAL A 816 25.36 18.12 -1.09
C VAL A 816 26.44 19.17 -0.78
N CYS A 817 26.11 20.45 -0.93
CA CYS A 817 27.09 21.53 -0.77
C CYS A 817 27.05 22.20 0.62
N ALA A 818 26.09 21.85 1.47
CA ALA A 818 25.84 22.47 2.79
C ALA A 818 25.73 23.99 2.75
N SER A 819 25.35 24.56 1.60
CA SER A 819 25.14 26.01 1.44
C SER A 819 23.73 26.40 1.84
N VAL A 820 23.59 27.63 2.33
CA VAL A 820 22.37 28.14 2.95
C VAL A 820 21.59 29.04 1.98
N PHE A 821 20.27 28.87 1.94
CA PHE A 821 19.33 29.56 1.06
C PHE A 821 18.11 30.09 1.84
N CYS A 822 17.54 31.20 1.36
CA CYS A 822 16.25 31.71 1.81
C CYS A 822 15.08 30.98 1.14
N VAL A 823 13.86 31.20 1.64
CA VAL A 823 12.61 30.61 1.11
C VAL A 823 12.46 30.89 -0.40
N GLU A 824 12.63 32.14 -0.82
CA GLU A 824 12.45 32.53 -2.22
C GLU A 824 13.48 31.87 -3.15
N CYS A 825 14.73 31.75 -2.69
CA CYS A 825 15.79 31.09 -3.45
C CYS A 825 15.54 29.58 -3.53
N ASP A 826 15.07 28.95 -2.46
CA ASP A 826 14.68 27.55 -2.45
C ASP A 826 13.60 27.27 -3.51
N MET A 827 12.53 28.07 -3.51
CA MET A 827 11.45 27.96 -4.50
C MET A 827 11.96 28.17 -5.93
N PHE A 828 12.75 29.23 -6.17
CA PHE A 828 13.27 29.53 -7.49
C PHE A 828 14.21 28.41 -8.01
N ILE A 829 15.04 27.85 -7.13
CA ILE A 829 15.95 26.76 -7.46
C ILE A 829 15.15 25.50 -7.82
N HIS A 830 14.12 25.14 -7.06
CA HIS A 830 13.35 23.93 -7.31
C HIS A 830 12.38 24.05 -8.49
N ASP A 831 11.78 25.22 -8.71
CA ASP A 831 10.74 25.43 -9.73
C ASP A 831 11.29 25.84 -11.10
N THR A 832 12.37 26.63 -11.14
CA THR A 832 12.88 27.22 -12.40
C THR A 832 14.28 26.74 -12.76
N LEU A 833 15.21 26.75 -11.80
CA LEU A 833 16.62 26.47 -12.09
C LEU A 833 16.93 24.97 -12.15
N HIS A 834 16.20 24.18 -11.36
CA HIS A 834 16.30 22.73 -11.17
C HIS A 834 17.70 22.20 -10.81
N CYS A 835 18.64 23.07 -10.46
CA CYS A 835 20.02 22.75 -10.07
C CYS A 835 20.45 23.68 -8.94
N CYS A 836 21.27 23.21 -8.00
CA CYS A 836 21.85 24.09 -6.99
C CYS A 836 23.06 24.86 -7.56
N PRO A 837 23.05 26.22 -7.58
CA PRO A 837 24.17 27.01 -8.12
C PRO A 837 25.50 26.76 -7.40
N CYS A 838 25.46 26.55 -6.09
CA CYS A 838 26.64 26.33 -5.26
C CYS A 838 27.28 24.95 -5.51
N CYS A 839 26.47 23.93 -5.83
CA CYS A 839 26.98 22.61 -6.23
C CYS A 839 27.79 22.70 -7.53
N ILE A 840 27.31 23.49 -8.50
CA ILE A 840 28.01 23.71 -9.78
C ILE A 840 29.36 24.38 -9.54
N GLN A 841 29.40 25.42 -8.70
CA GLN A 841 30.63 26.14 -8.39
C GLN A 841 31.66 25.24 -7.68
N LYS A 842 31.22 24.38 -6.76
CA LYS A 842 32.12 23.44 -6.05
C LYS A 842 32.62 22.30 -6.95
N GLN A 843 31.80 21.82 -7.90
CA GLN A 843 32.22 20.80 -8.87
C GLN A 843 33.21 21.33 -9.93
N GLY A 844 33.15 22.62 -10.26
CA GLY A 844 34.11 23.23 -11.19
C GLY A 844 35.49 23.55 -10.59
N ALA A 845 35.64 23.42 -9.27
CA ALA A 845 36.87 23.74 -8.54
C ALA A 845 37.71 22.49 -8.16
N SER A 846 37.28 21.30 -8.57
CA SER A 846 37.99 20.02 -8.36
C SER A 846 38.71 19.53 -9.61
#